data_AF-A0A9E0M876-F1
#
_entry.id   AF-A0A9E0M876-F1
#
_cell.length_a   1.000
_cell.length_b   1.000
_cell.length_c   1.000
_cell.angle_alpha   90.00
_cell.angle_beta   90.00
_cell.angle_gamma   90.00
#
_symmetry.space_group_name_H-M   'P 1'
#
loop_
_entity.id
_entity.type
_entity.pdbx_description
1 polymer ?
#
loop_
_entity_poly.entity_id
_entity_poly.type
_entity_poly.pdbx_seq_one_letter_code
_entity_poly.pdbx_strand_id
1 'polypeptide(L)'
;MNDRPPTAPEAELGAAFTPLPPRSPLREAIGALTRRPEPELLTALLEQARLTPAQAEAAQALALRAARGVRESSRAGGTAGLVQGLLQEFALSSQEGVALMCLAEALLRIPDDATRDALIRDKIADGNWQQHLGQSPSLFVNAAAWGLLLTGKLVATHSASGLAATLRRIVARGGEPLVRMGVDRAMRMMGEQFVTGQTIEQALVNARPREARGFRYSYDMLGEAALTAADAQAYFSAYELAIHAIGTAAAGRGIVDGPGISIKLSALHPRYARAQVGRVMVELYPRLLDLAALARRYDIGLNIDAEESERLELSLDLLERLCFEPGLAGWNGLGFVIQAYQKRCPAVVDFIVDLARRSGRRLMVRLVKGAYWDSEIKRAQLDGQAGYPVYTRKAYTDVAYLACARKLLAAPDEVYPQFATHNAHTMAAVQALAGPDYTPGQYEFQCLHGMGEALYDQVHDRPCRIYAPVGTHETLLAYLVRRLLENGANTSFVNRIADESLGLAELVQDPVQTVATLAAQDGCVGSPHPAITLPPDLYGAARANSRGLDLADERTLADLARRFAADASRTWQAEPLIARGMPQGPWQPVRNPAAASDLVGQVREATLDDMQSALDAATMAAAAWAATPPAERAARLEAAAARLQDELAALLPLLVREAGKTCANAVAEVREAVDFLRYYAAEVRRDFDNASHVPLGPVVCISPWNFPLAIFTGQVAAALAAGNVVLAKPAEQTPLVAAAAVRALHAAGVPRGALQLLPGRGETVGAALVADARVQGVLFTGSTEVARLLQRTLSRRLTAGGQPVPLIAETGGQNALVVDSSALVEQAVADIVSSAFDSAGQRCSALRLLCVQEEAADRLLYMLRGAVQELRLGDPRELATDIGPVIDAEAAGLIESHLRTLQARGRRVWRPALGASRAASLTAQGSFVVPAVVELASVAELEREVFGPVLHVLRYPRDRLAQTLEQINATGFGLTQGVHTRIDETVAQVVGMARAGNLYVNRNIVGAVVGVQPFGGEGLSGTGPKAGGPLYLLRLLARRPPPAARRAVAHSGAPARPPVRGLDHDTAGSSPAETVATLRTWAQAQGMDPLAVHCDQMISASPVGGWHALPGPTGEANLYAVQAHPAVLCLADDDADRLAQLAAVLAVGSRAVWPLQTRPLLERLPPALREQIALAQDWQQTSVHFDAVLQHGDATALLHTAAALAGRPGPIVGLTGLVPGDWRV
;
A
#
# COMPACT_ATOMS: atom_id res chain seq x y z
N MET A 1 -42.36 3.76 -40.69
CA MET A 1 -41.84 5.11 -40.98
C MET A 1 -41.89 5.96 -39.72
N ASN A 2 -40.81 5.88 -38.94
CA ASN A 2 -40.19 6.92 -38.11
C ASN A 2 -39.22 6.20 -37.17
N ASP A 3 -38.16 5.65 -37.77
CA ASP A 3 -36.99 5.11 -37.09
C ASP A 3 -36.07 6.28 -36.72
N ARG A 4 -35.98 6.58 -35.43
CA ARG A 4 -34.75 7.11 -34.83
C ARG A 4 -34.57 6.42 -33.48
N PRO A 5 -33.47 5.69 -33.25
CA PRO A 5 -33.13 5.24 -31.91
C PRO A 5 -32.91 6.47 -31.02
N PRO A 6 -33.25 6.43 -29.73
CA PRO A 6 -32.93 7.51 -28.82
C PRO A 6 -31.40 7.67 -28.80
N THR A 7 -30.93 8.82 -29.26
CA THR A 7 -29.55 9.26 -29.11
C THR A 7 -29.21 9.23 -27.63
N ALA A 8 -28.16 8.48 -27.27
CA ALA A 8 -27.53 8.61 -25.95
C ALA A 8 -27.31 10.10 -25.66
N PRO A 9 -27.55 10.58 -24.43
CA PRO A 9 -27.22 11.96 -24.10
C PRO A 9 -25.75 12.16 -24.45
N GLU A 10 -25.47 13.09 -25.37
CA GLU A 10 -24.13 13.62 -25.53
C GLU A 10 -23.70 14.07 -24.13
N ALA A 11 -22.75 13.34 -23.54
CA ALA A 11 -22.13 13.76 -22.30
C ALA A 11 -21.56 15.15 -22.59
N GLU A 12 -22.10 16.18 -21.93
CA GLU A 12 -21.53 17.52 -22.00
C GLU A 12 -20.03 17.39 -21.69
N LEU A 13 -19.21 17.57 -22.73
CA LEU A 13 -17.78 17.75 -22.65
C LEU A 13 -17.53 19.03 -21.83
N GLY A 14 -17.58 18.90 -20.51
CA GLY A 14 -17.54 20.04 -19.59
C GLY A 14 -17.76 19.70 -18.11
N ALA A 15 -18.39 18.58 -17.76
CA ALA A 15 -18.53 18.18 -16.36
C ALA A 15 -17.30 17.40 -15.86
N ALA A 16 -16.52 17.98 -14.94
CA ALA A 16 -15.33 17.38 -14.33
C ALA A 16 -15.60 16.00 -13.68
N PHE A 17 -16.83 15.78 -13.20
CA PHE A 17 -17.24 14.51 -12.61
C PHE A 17 -18.51 14.08 -13.33
N THR A 18 -18.51 12.88 -13.94
CA THR A 18 -19.69 12.35 -14.64
C THR A 18 -20.89 12.41 -13.69
N PRO A 19 -21.88 13.29 -13.96
CA PRO A 19 -23.02 13.45 -13.06
C PRO A 19 -23.86 12.18 -13.12
N LEU A 20 -24.18 11.62 -11.95
CA LEU A 20 -25.16 10.56 -11.86
C LEU A 20 -26.57 11.15 -11.82
N PRO A 21 -27.60 10.37 -12.19
CA PRO A 21 -28.98 10.77 -12.02
C PRO A 21 -29.25 11.23 -10.57
N PRO A 22 -30.21 12.15 -10.34
CA PRO A 22 -30.61 12.55 -9.00
C PRO A 22 -30.87 11.34 -8.10
N ARG A 23 -30.16 11.28 -6.97
CA ARG A 23 -30.28 10.19 -6.01
C ARG A 23 -31.61 10.28 -5.27
N SER A 24 -32.27 9.14 -5.07
CA SER A 24 -33.49 9.09 -4.24
C SER A 24 -33.15 9.31 -2.76
N PRO A 25 -34.12 9.70 -1.91
CA PRO A 25 -33.89 9.82 -0.47
C PRO A 25 -33.31 8.56 0.19
N LEU A 26 -33.68 7.36 -0.31
CA LEU A 26 -33.15 6.09 0.17
C LEU A 26 -31.67 5.91 -0.22
N ARG A 27 -31.27 6.36 -1.41
CA ARG A 27 -29.86 6.35 -1.86
C ARG A 27 -29.01 7.33 -1.06
N GLU A 28 -29.53 8.52 -0.77
CA GLU A 28 -28.87 9.49 0.12
C GLU A 28 -28.68 8.93 1.54
N ALA A 29 -29.69 8.21 2.07
CA ALA A 29 -29.58 7.55 3.37
C ALA A 29 -28.49 6.46 3.40
N ILE A 30 -28.32 5.70 2.32
CA ILE A 30 -27.22 4.73 2.17
C ILE A 30 -25.87 5.47 2.27
N GLY A 31 -25.65 6.50 1.45
CA GLY A 31 -24.40 7.28 1.48
C GLY A 31 -24.14 7.90 2.86
N ALA A 32 -25.17 8.43 3.53
CA ALA A 32 -25.07 9.01 4.87
C ALA A 32 -24.56 8.05 5.94
N LEU A 33 -24.78 6.74 5.76
CA LEU A 33 -24.39 5.72 6.72
C LEU A 33 -23.00 5.12 6.45
N THR A 34 -22.34 5.43 5.32
CA THR A 34 -21.09 4.78 4.90
C THR A 34 -20.10 4.67 6.04
N ARG A 35 -19.71 5.77 6.69
CA ARG A 35 -18.72 5.77 7.79
C ARG A 35 -19.26 6.34 9.09
N ARG A 36 -20.57 6.22 9.32
CA ARG A 36 -21.19 6.76 10.53
C ARG A 36 -20.58 6.14 11.80
N PRO A 37 -20.37 6.89 12.90
CA PRO A 37 -19.82 6.32 14.13
C PRO A 37 -20.69 5.18 14.68
N GLU A 38 -20.05 4.11 15.16
CA GLU A 38 -20.74 2.92 15.67
C GLU A 38 -21.72 3.22 16.83
N PRO A 39 -21.38 4.07 17.82
CA PRO A 39 -22.31 4.39 18.91
C PRO A 39 -23.63 5.02 18.44
N GLU A 40 -23.62 5.75 17.31
CA GLU A 40 -24.82 6.37 16.76
C GLU A 40 -25.76 5.37 16.08
N LEU A 41 -25.27 4.17 15.75
CA LEU A 41 -26.02 3.15 15.02
C LEU A 41 -26.55 2.05 15.95
N LEU A 42 -25.73 1.64 16.92
CA LEU A 42 -25.94 0.37 17.62
C LEU A 42 -27.19 0.34 18.49
N THR A 43 -27.60 1.47 19.09
CA THR A 43 -28.81 1.52 19.94
C THR A 43 -30.06 1.10 19.17
N ALA A 44 -30.30 1.69 17.99
CA ALA A 44 -31.44 1.35 17.15
C ALA A 44 -31.35 -0.09 16.62
N LEU A 45 -30.14 -0.56 16.28
CA LEU A 45 -29.93 -1.93 15.80
C LEU A 45 -30.18 -2.97 16.89
N LEU A 46 -29.84 -2.69 18.14
CA LEU A 46 -30.12 -3.59 19.27
C LEU A 46 -31.62 -3.75 19.50
N GLU A 47 -32.38 -2.67 19.41
CA GLU A 47 -33.85 -2.74 19.50
C GLU A 47 -34.43 -3.58 18.37
N GLN A 48 -33.95 -3.38 17.13
CA GLN A 48 -34.39 -4.15 15.98
C GLN A 48 -33.96 -5.63 16.03
N ALA A 49 -32.79 -5.94 16.59
CA ALA A 49 -32.29 -7.31 16.70
C ALA A 49 -32.92 -8.10 17.87
N ARG A 50 -33.47 -7.43 18.88
CA ARG A 50 -33.94 -8.05 20.13
C ARG A 50 -35.06 -9.07 19.89
N LEU A 51 -34.83 -10.32 20.31
CA LEU A 51 -35.86 -11.36 20.33
C LEU A 51 -36.80 -11.17 21.53
N THR A 52 -38.07 -11.57 21.39
CA THR A 52 -38.94 -11.72 22.57
C THR A 52 -38.42 -12.85 23.46
N PRO A 53 -38.77 -12.91 24.75
CA PRO A 53 -38.30 -13.98 25.64
C PRO A 53 -38.58 -15.39 25.09
N ALA A 54 -39.78 -15.61 24.53
CA ALA A 54 -40.15 -16.88 23.92
C ALA A 54 -39.32 -17.20 22.66
N GLN A 55 -39.06 -16.20 21.81
CA GLN A 55 -38.18 -16.36 20.65
C GLN A 55 -36.74 -16.65 21.05
N ALA A 56 -36.22 -15.97 22.08
CA ALA A 56 -34.87 -16.15 22.58
C ALA A 56 -34.66 -17.56 23.15
N GLU A 57 -35.63 -18.06 23.94
CA GLU A 57 -35.59 -19.42 24.47
C GLU A 57 -35.62 -20.47 23.35
N ALA A 58 -36.52 -20.31 22.37
CA ALA A 58 -36.60 -21.20 21.22
C ALA A 58 -35.32 -21.19 20.36
N ALA A 59 -34.78 -20.00 20.10
CA ALA A 59 -33.53 -19.83 19.36
C ALA A 59 -32.36 -20.49 20.11
N GLN A 60 -32.25 -20.28 21.41
CA GLN A 60 -31.18 -20.86 22.23
C GLN A 60 -31.24 -22.39 22.25
N ALA A 61 -32.44 -22.96 22.44
CA ALA A 61 -32.63 -24.41 22.45
C ALA A 61 -32.27 -25.04 21.09
N LEU A 62 -32.70 -24.43 19.99
CA LEU A 62 -32.37 -24.89 18.65
C LEU A 62 -30.86 -24.73 18.35
N ALA A 63 -30.25 -23.60 18.71
CA ALA A 63 -28.84 -23.35 18.48
C ALA A 63 -27.95 -24.35 19.24
N LEU A 64 -28.27 -24.64 20.51
CA LEU A 64 -27.57 -25.63 21.32
C LEU A 64 -27.68 -27.05 20.73
N ARG A 65 -28.88 -27.44 20.29
CA ARG A 65 -29.10 -28.73 19.63
C ARG A 65 -28.32 -28.83 18.32
N ALA A 66 -28.38 -27.80 17.48
CA ALA A 66 -27.67 -27.78 16.20
C ALA A 66 -26.14 -27.78 16.42
N ALA A 67 -25.62 -26.97 17.33
CA ALA A 67 -24.19 -26.95 17.66
C ALA A 67 -23.70 -28.29 18.22
N ARG A 68 -24.50 -28.94 19.07
CA ARG A 68 -24.21 -30.30 19.56
C ARG A 68 -24.17 -31.29 18.40
N GLY A 69 -25.17 -31.29 17.53
CA GLY A 69 -25.23 -32.17 16.36
C GLY A 69 -24.04 -31.98 15.41
N VAL A 70 -23.63 -30.73 15.17
CA VAL A 70 -22.41 -30.42 14.39
C VAL A 70 -21.19 -31.06 15.07
N ARG A 71 -20.97 -30.77 16.36
CA ARG A 71 -19.81 -31.29 17.11
C ARG A 71 -19.77 -32.83 17.17
N GLU A 72 -20.92 -33.48 17.27
CA GLU A 72 -21.04 -34.95 17.24
C GLU A 72 -20.81 -35.52 15.83
N SER A 73 -21.32 -34.86 14.79
CA SER A 73 -21.13 -35.30 13.39
C SER A 73 -19.68 -35.23 12.94
N SER A 74 -18.90 -34.26 13.43
CA SER A 74 -17.45 -34.16 13.19
C SER A 74 -16.68 -35.36 13.76
N ARG A 75 -17.25 -36.11 14.72
CA ARG A 75 -16.64 -37.32 15.30
C ARG A 75 -16.88 -38.59 14.47
N ALA A 76 -17.83 -38.58 13.53
CA ALA A 76 -18.35 -39.80 12.88
C ALA A 76 -17.50 -40.38 11.73
N GLY A 77 -16.36 -39.77 11.37
CA GLY A 77 -15.41 -40.32 10.40
C GLY A 77 -15.80 -40.14 8.92
N GLY A 78 -14.92 -39.49 8.15
CA GLY A 78 -15.08 -39.23 6.71
C GLY A 78 -14.10 -38.16 6.23
N THR A 79 -13.93 -37.99 4.91
CA THR A 79 -12.97 -37.04 4.32
C THR A 79 -13.16 -35.60 4.79
N ALA A 80 -14.40 -35.14 4.99
CA ALA A 80 -14.69 -33.79 5.52
C ALA A 80 -14.18 -33.57 6.96
N GLY A 81 -14.30 -34.57 7.83
CA GLY A 81 -13.73 -34.52 9.19
C GLY A 81 -12.19 -34.52 9.20
N LEU A 82 -11.55 -35.03 8.14
CA LEU A 82 -10.09 -35.02 8.00
C LEU A 82 -9.54 -33.63 7.67
N VAL A 83 -10.20 -32.88 6.79
CA VAL A 83 -9.80 -31.51 6.44
C VAL A 83 -10.13 -30.56 7.58
N GLN A 84 -11.28 -30.72 8.25
CA GLN A 84 -11.59 -29.92 9.43
C GLN A 84 -10.64 -30.22 10.61
N GLY A 85 -10.24 -31.48 10.80
CA GLY A 85 -9.18 -31.86 11.73
C GLY A 85 -7.82 -31.27 11.36
N LEU A 86 -7.48 -31.22 10.07
CA LEU A 86 -6.25 -30.57 9.58
C LEU A 86 -6.26 -29.05 9.86
N LEU A 87 -7.38 -28.37 9.59
CA LEU A 87 -7.54 -26.93 9.86
C LEU A 87 -7.57 -26.60 11.36
N GLN A 88 -7.96 -27.56 12.20
CA GLN A 88 -7.96 -27.44 13.65
C GLN A 88 -6.57 -27.70 14.25
N GLU A 89 -5.87 -28.72 13.77
CA GLU A 89 -4.54 -29.11 14.23
C GLU A 89 -3.46 -28.13 13.74
N PHE A 90 -3.69 -27.54 12.55
CA PHE A 90 -2.94 -26.41 12.00
C PHE A 90 -3.87 -25.19 11.90
N ALA A 91 -4.29 -24.66 13.05
CA ALA A 91 -5.09 -23.44 13.11
C ALA A 91 -4.51 -22.38 12.16
N LEU A 92 -5.33 -21.85 11.25
CA LEU A 92 -4.88 -20.91 10.20
C LEU A 92 -4.33 -19.57 10.75
N SER A 93 -4.51 -19.32 12.04
CA SER A 93 -3.90 -18.22 12.78
C SER A 93 -2.47 -18.53 13.27
N SER A 94 -2.02 -19.78 13.15
CA SER A 94 -0.66 -20.21 13.45
C SER A 94 0.24 -20.03 12.22
N GLN A 95 1.55 -19.88 12.46
CA GLN A 95 2.52 -19.78 11.36
C GLN A 95 2.54 -21.05 10.51
N GLU A 96 2.28 -22.22 11.10
CA GLU A 96 2.23 -23.50 10.41
C GLU A 96 1.01 -23.63 9.48
N GLY A 97 -0.17 -23.15 9.92
CA GLY A 97 -1.37 -23.12 9.09
C GLY A 97 -1.19 -22.21 7.86
N VAL A 98 -0.60 -21.03 8.05
CA VAL A 98 -0.25 -20.12 6.95
C VAL A 98 0.80 -20.74 6.02
N ALA A 99 1.84 -21.36 6.57
CA ALA A 99 2.91 -22.00 5.78
C ALA A 99 2.38 -23.16 4.92
N LEU A 100 1.52 -24.02 5.48
CA LEU A 100 0.89 -25.12 4.76
C LEU A 100 0.03 -24.62 3.60
N MET A 101 -0.72 -23.53 3.82
CA MET A 101 -1.55 -22.91 2.79
C MET A 101 -0.73 -22.22 1.71
N CYS A 102 0.32 -21.49 2.08
CA CYS A 102 1.26 -20.90 1.14
C CYS A 102 1.93 -21.97 0.27
N LEU A 103 2.32 -23.10 0.86
CA LEU A 103 2.93 -24.21 0.17
C LEU A 103 1.96 -24.87 -0.82
N ALA A 104 0.73 -25.13 -0.36
CA ALA A 104 -0.37 -25.65 -1.16
C ALA A 104 -0.69 -24.77 -2.37
N GLU A 105 -0.83 -23.46 -2.15
CA GLU A 105 -1.20 -22.50 -3.18
C GLU A 105 -0.10 -22.34 -4.23
N ALA A 106 1.14 -22.25 -3.78
CA ALA A 106 2.25 -21.93 -4.64
C ALA A 106 2.79 -23.16 -5.40
N LEU A 107 2.77 -24.38 -4.84
CA LEU A 107 3.20 -25.57 -5.57
C LEU A 107 2.35 -25.90 -6.80
N LEU A 108 1.09 -25.49 -6.81
CA LEU A 108 0.18 -25.68 -7.94
C LEU A 108 0.27 -24.55 -8.99
N ARG A 109 0.81 -23.39 -8.63
CA ARG A 109 0.86 -22.19 -9.49
C ARG A 109 2.25 -21.88 -10.03
N ILE A 110 3.29 -22.22 -9.29
CA ILE A 110 4.68 -22.01 -9.69
C ILE A 110 4.98 -22.97 -10.85
N PRO A 111 5.30 -22.46 -12.05
CA PRO A 111 5.52 -23.29 -13.23
C PRO A 111 6.80 -24.13 -13.14
N ASP A 112 7.84 -23.61 -12.49
CA ASP A 112 9.17 -24.22 -12.47
C ASP A 112 9.46 -25.01 -11.18
N ASP A 113 10.34 -26.00 -11.28
CA ASP A 113 10.69 -26.88 -10.15
C ASP A 113 11.56 -26.16 -9.12
N ALA A 114 12.49 -25.30 -9.55
CA ALA A 114 13.46 -24.66 -8.67
C ALA A 114 12.80 -23.71 -7.66
N THR A 115 11.85 -22.88 -8.11
CA THR A 115 11.09 -21.98 -7.23
C THR A 115 10.15 -22.77 -6.31
N ARG A 116 9.57 -23.88 -6.78
CA ARG A 116 8.77 -24.80 -5.92
C ARG A 116 9.62 -25.38 -4.81
N ASP A 117 10.80 -25.87 -5.14
CA ASP A 117 11.74 -26.46 -4.20
C ASP A 117 12.27 -25.41 -3.20
N ALA A 118 12.56 -24.19 -3.65
CA ALA A 118 12.93 -23.07 -2.79
C ALA A 118 11.82 -22.75 -1.77
N LEU A 119 10.55 -22.70 -2.20
CA LEU A 119 9.44 -22.47 -1.29
C LEU A 119 9.23 -23.64 -0.31
N ILE A 120 9.33 -24.88 -0.76
CA ILE A 120 9.28 -26.08 0.10
C ILE A 120 10.33 -25.95 1.21
N ARG A 121 11.58 -25.66 0.83
CA ARG A 121 12.69 -25.47 1.76
C ARG A 121 12.43 -24.33 2.75
N ASP A 122 11.97 -23.19 2.25
CA ASP A 122 11.70 -21.98 3.04
C ASP A 122 10.62 -22.22 4.10
N LYS A 123 9.52 -22.90 3.72
CA LYS A 123 8.35 -23.10 4.59
C LYS A 123 8.40 -24.39 5.44
N ILE A 124 9.14 -25.43 5.03
CA ILE A 124 9.21 -26.70 5.79
C ILE A 124 10.39 -26.74 6.77
N ALA A 125 11.53 -26.13 6.47
CA ALA A 125 12.78 -26.41 7.20
C ALA A 125 12.78 -26.08 8.71
N ASP A 126 11.96 -25.12 9.18
CA ASP A 126 11.94 -24.67 10.58
C ASP A 126 10.57 -24.77 11.27
N GLY A 127 9.55 -25.38 10.65
CA GLY A 127 8.29 -25.62 11.35
C GLY A 127 8.52 -26.50 12.58
N ASN A 128 7.85 -26.20 13.70
CA ASN A 128 7.92 -27.03 14.91
C ASN A 128 7.01 -28.26 14.76
N TRP A 129 7.15 -28.98 13.63
CA TRP A 129 6.37 -30.15 13.23
C TRP A 129 6.41 -31.26 14.30
N GLN A 130 7.39 -31.22 15.20
CA GLN A 130 7.55 -32.13 16.34
C GLN A 130 6.41 -32.05 17.35
N GLN A 131 5.76 -30.89 17.55
CA GLN A 131 4.68 -30.75 18.54
C GLN A 131 3.35 -31.39 18.07
N HIS A 132 3.15 -31.51 16.76
CA HIS A 132 1.93 -32.08 16.16
C HIS A 132 2.04 -33.58 15.87
N LEU A 133 3.23 -34.18 16.00
CA LEU A 133 3.45 -35.61 15.75
C LEU A 133 2.97 -36.46 16.94
N GLY A 134 1.84 -37.15 16.76
CA GLY A 134 1.32 -38.16 17.71
C GLY A 134 0.26 -37.68 18.71
N GLN A 135 -0.31 -36.49 18.52
CA GLN A 135 -1.38 -35.96 19.39
C GLN A 135 -2.80 -36.22 18.86
N SER A 136 -2.94 -36.60 17.59
CA SER A 136 -4.24 -36.84 16.95
C SER A 136 -4.61 -38.33 16.93
N PRO A 137 -5.79 -38.75 17.44
CA PRO A 137 -6.26 -40.14 17.37
C PRO A 137 -6.66 -40.57 15.94
N SER A 138 -6.65 -39.65 14.96
CA SER A 138 -6.95 -39.93 13.56
C SER A 138 -5.75 -40.51 12.81
N LEU A 139 -5.90 -41.72 12.27
CA LEU A 139 -4.94 -42.41 11.40
C LEU A 139 -4.56 -41.59 10.15
N PHE A 140 -5.44 -40.69 9.69
CA PHE A 140 -5.24 -39.92 8.45
C PHE A 140 -4.62 -38.53 8.68
N VAL A 141 -4.81 -37.92 9.85
CA VAL A 141 -4.06 -36.69 10.22
C VAL A 141 -2.60 -37.04 10.45
N ASN A 142 -2.36 -38.19 11.07
CA ASN A 142 -1.05 -38.81 11.00
C ASN A 142 -0.65 -39.08 9.54
N ALA A 143 -1.56 -39.56 8.66
CA ALA A 143 -1.23 -39.82 7.25
C ALA A 143 -0.87 -38.60 6.39
N ALA A 144 -1.35 -37.39 6.73
CA ALA A 144 -0.89 -36.14 6.13
C ALA A 144 0.59 -35.87 6.49
N ALA A 145 1.00 -36.25 7.71
CA ALA A 145 2.42 -36.33 8.09
C ALA A 145 3.15 -37.55 7.46
N TRP A 146 2.45 -38.66 7.14
CA TRP A 146 3.00 -39.81 6.39
C TRP A 146 3.03 -39.62 4.85
N GLY A 147 2.46 -38.54 4.30
CA GLY A 147 2.57 -38.20 2.87
C GLY A 147 4.02 -37.99 2.41
N LEU A 148 4.91 -37.75 3.38
CA LEU A 148 6.37 -37.71 3.27
C LEU A 148 7.04 -39.10 3.25
N LEU A 149 6.27 -40.20 3.37
CA LEU A 149 6.75 -41.54 3.69
C LEU A 149 5.93 -42.62 2.94
N LEU A 150 5.98 -42.70 1.60
CA LEU A 150 5.43 -43.87 0.91
C LEU A 150 6.34 -44.41 -0.22
N THR A 151 7.31 -45.24 0.18
CA THR A 151 7.62 -46.50 -0.51
C THR A 151 7.98 -47.61 0.49
N GLY A 152 7.05 -48.54 0.71
CA GLY A 152 7.33 -49.98 0.82
C GLY A 152 7.88 -50.60 2.12
N LYS A 153 6.97 -51.27 2.84
CA LYS A 153 7.11 -52.52 3.64
C LYS A 153 7.70 -52.48 5.08
N LEU A 154 6.85 -53.01 5.98
CA LEU A 154 7.10 -53.78 7.21
C LEU A 154 7.40 -53.05 8.55
N VAL A 155 6.42 -53.23 9.45
CA VAL A 155 6.49 -53.59 10.89
C VAL A 155 7.03 -52.59 11.92
N ALA A 156 6.11 -52.25 12.83
CA ALA A 156 6.24 -51.92 14.25
C ALA A 156 7.60 -51.44 14.79
N THR A 157 7.63 -50.19 15.28
CA THR A 157 8.29 -49.84 16.56
C THR A 157 7.93 -48.41 16.96
N HIS A 158 7.47 -48.25 18.21
CA HIS A 158 7.17 -46.98 18.85
C HIS A 158 8.47 -46.28 19.30
N SER A 159 8.83 -45.13 18.73
CA SER A 159 9.56 -44.06 19.43
C SER A 159 9.56 -42.74 18.63
N ALA A 160 9.21 -41.64 19.31
CA ALA A 160 9.12 -40.30 18.72
C ALA A 160 10.49 -39.69 18.32
N SER A 161 11.59 -40.17 18.91
CA SER A 161 12.95 -39.70 18.63
C SER A 161 13.58 -40.30 17.36
N GLY A 162 13.13 -41.50 16.92
CA GLY A 162 13.63 -42.14 15.69
C GLY A 162 13.06 -41.56 14.39
N LEU A 163 11.85 -40.99 14.43
CA LEU A 163 11.12 -40.50 13.26
C LEU A 163 11.60 -39.13 12.76
N ALA A 164 11.93 -38.19 13.65
CA ALA A 164 12.48 -36.88 13.25
C ALA A 164 13.88 -36.99 12.61
N ALA A 165 14.67 -37.99 13.03
CA ALA A 165 15.94 -38.34 12.42
C ALA A 165 15.77 -39.10 11.09
N THR A 166 14.57 -39.63 10.82
CA THR A 166 14.19 -40.33 9.58
C THR A 166 13.62 -39.34 8.56
N LEU A 167 12.80 -38.36 8.97
CA LEU A 167 12.35 -37.23 8.13
C LEU A 167 13.53 -36.36 7.65
N ARG A 168 14.45 -35.98 8.56
CA ARG A 168 15.71 -35.32 8.17
C ARG A 168 16.57 -36.19 7.26
N ARG A 169 16.57 -37.52 7.45
CA ARG A 169 17.26 -38.47 6.54
C ARG A 169 16.55 -38.67 5.21
N ILE A 170 15.24 -38.50 5.11
CA ILE A 170 14.45 -38.65 3.87
C ILE A 170 14.57 -37.39 3.03
N VAL A 171 14.53 -36.21 3.65
CA VAL A 171 14.94 -34.96 2.99
C VAL A 171 16.40 -35.06 2.52
N ALA A 172 17.29 -35.68 3.30
CA ALA A 172 18.69 -35.88 2.94
C ALA A 172 19.03 -37.10 2.03
N ARG A 173 18.13 -38.09 1.85
CA ARG A 173 18.36 -39.32 1.05
C ARG A 173 17.39 -39.52 -0.12
N GLY A 174 16.22 -38.89 -0.08
CA GLY A 174 15.14 -39.01 -1.08
C GLY A 174 14.84 -37.74 -1.88
N GLY A 175 15.41 -36.59 -1.46
CA GLY A 175 15.36 -35.31 -2.18
C GLY A 175 14.02 -34.57 -2.15
N GLU A 176 14.08 -33.26 -2.40
CA GLU A 176 12.95 -32.35 -2.65
C GLU A 176 11.83 -32.92 -3.57
N PRO A 177 12.13 -33.74 -4.61
CA PRO A 177 11.11 -34.33 -5.48
C PRO A 177 10.05 -35.22 -4.81
N LEU A 178 10.40 -35.95 -3.73
CA LEU A 178 9.44 -36.81 -3.03
C LEU A 178 8.46 -36.01 -2.17
N VAL A 179 8.93 -34.92 -1.55
CA VAL A 179 8.09 -34.00 -0.78
C VAL A 179 7.05 -33.35 -1.69
N ARG A 180 7.48 -32.86 -2.85
CA ARG A 180 6.63 -32.29 -3.90
C ARG A 180 5.52 -33.26 -4.33
N MET A 181 5.86 -34.53 -4.63
CA MET A 181 4.86 -35.55 -4.99
C MET A 181 3.82 -35.78 -3.87
N GLY A 182 4.25 -35.77 -2.61
CA GLY A 182 3.36 -35.90 -1.45
C GLY A 182 2.39 -34.73 -1.32
N VAL A 183 2.88 -33.50 -1.46
CA VAL A 183 2.04 -32.29 -1.39
C VAL A 183 1.08 -32.20 -2.58
N ASP A 184 1.53 -32.51 -3.80
CA ASP A 184 0.67 -32.56 -5.00
C ASP A 184 -0.51 -33.52 -4.82
N ARG A 185 -0.28 -34.66 -4.16
CA ARG A 185 -1.33 -35.65 -3.91
C ARG A 185 -2.33 -35.16 -2.85
N ALA A 186 -1.84 -34.60 -1.75
CA ALA A 186 -2.68 -33.99 -0.71
C ALA A 186 -3.53 -32.84 -1.27
N MET A 187 -2.95 -32.06 -2.18
CA MET A 187 -3.61 -30.93 -2.81
C MET A 187 -4.77 -31.30 -3.71
N ARG A 188 -4.61 -32.32 -4.56
CA ARG A 188 -5.72 -32.84 -5.37
C ARG A 188 -6.87 -33.34 -4.50
N MET A 189 -6.55 -33.95 -3.36
CA MET A 189 -7.57 -34.42 -2.40
C MET A 189 -8.28 -33.28 -1.68
N MET A 190 -7.60 -32.17 -1.38
CA MET A 190 -8.22 -30.96 -0.82
C MET A 190 -9.05 -30.20 -1.87
N GLY A 191 -8.60 -30.16 -3.13
CA GLY A 191 -9.35 -29.56 -4.24
C GLY A 191 -10.75 -30.16 -4.39
N GLU A 192 -10.90 -31.47 -4.23
CA GLU A 192 -12.19 -32.17 -4.27
C GLU A 192 -13.18 -31.77 -3.14
N GLN A 193 -12.72 -31.10 -2.08
CA GLN A 193 -13.60 -30.63 -0.99
C GLN A 193 -14.00 -29.16 -1.10
N PHE A 194 -13.12 -28.32 -1.64
CA PHE A 194 -13.37 -26.88 -1.72
C PHE A 194 -14.06 -26.45 -3.02
N VAL A 195 -14.02 -27.29 -4.05
CA VAL A 195 -14.90 -27.15 -5.23
C VAL A 195 -15.86 -28.31 -5.30
N THR A 196 -17.10 -28.04 -5.72
CA THR A 196 -18.09 -29.08 -6.00
C THR A 196 -17.73 -29.84 -7.28
N GLY A 197 -16.98 -29.23 -8.19
CA GLY A 197 -16.42 -29.86 -9.39
C GLY A 197 -15.48 -28.92 -10.14
N GLN A 198 -14.61 -29.47 -10.99
CA GLN A 198 -13.71 -28.66 -11.82
C GLN A 198 -14.43 -28.00 -12.99
N THR A 199 -15.53 -28.61 -13.45
CA THR A 199 -16.45 -28.06 -14.45
C THR A 199 -17.87 -28.03 -13.88
N ILE A 200 -18.74 -27.25 -14.51
CA ILE A 200 -20.13 -27.12 -14.09
C ILE A 200 -20.89 -28.44 -14.23
N GLU A 201 -20.59 -29.24 -15.26
CA GLU A 201 -21.21 -30.55 -15.47
C GLU A 201 -20.85 -31.51 -14.33
N GLN A 202 -19.59 -31.51 -13.90
CA GLN A 202 -19.16 -32.33 -12.77
C GLN A 202 -19.81 -31.87 -11.47
N ALA A 203 -19.88 -30.56 -11.24
CA ALA A 203 -20.52 -30.00 -10.06
C ALA A 203 -22.02 -30.37 -9.99
N LEU A 204 -22.73 -30.33 -11.12
CA LEU A 204 -24.13 -30.74 -11.22
C LEU A 204 -24.35 -32.22 -10.91
N VAL A 205 -23.43 -33.10 -11.31
CA VAL A 205 -23.48 -34.53 -10.95
C VAL A 205 -23.28 -34.71 -9.45
N ASN A 206 -22.28 -34.03 -8.88
CA ASN A 206 -21.92 -34.12 -7.47
C ASN A 206 -23.00 -33.50 -6.53
N ALA A 207 -23.85 -32.61 -7.05
CA ALA A 207 -24.96 -32.00 -6.31
C ALA A 207 -26.13 -32.96 -6.04
N ARG A 208 -26.39 -33.93 -6.94
CA ARG A 208 -27.59 -34.80 -6.91
C ARG A 208 -27.87 -35.48 -5.57
N PRO A 209 -26.89 -36.07 -4.85
CA PRO A 209 -27.16 -36.76 -3.58
C PRO A 209 -27.75 -35.85 -2.50
N ARG A 210 -27.34 -34.59 -2.45
CA ARG A 210 -27.88 -33.61 -1.48
C ARG A 210 -29.17 -32.96 -1.98
N GLU A 211 -29.32 -32.76 -3.29
CA GLU A 211 -30.62 -32.34 -3.85
C GLU A 211 -31.74 -33.33 -3.50
N ALA A 212 -31.45 -34.64 -3.55
CA ALA A 212 -32.39 -35.68 -3.12
C ALA A 212 -32.78 -35.60 -1.63
N ARG A 213 -32.00 -34.88 -0.82
CA ARG A 213 -32.26 -34.63 0.62
C ARG A 213 -32.91 -33.26 0.87
N GLY A 214 -33.27 -32.52 -0.18
CA GLY A 214 -33.93 -31.21 -0.08
C GLY A 214 -33.00 -30.00 -0.12
N PHE A 215 -31.69 -30.20 -0.29
CA PHE A 215 -30.78 -29.07 -0.56
C PHE A 215 -30.98 -28.52 -1.97
N ARG A 216 -30.60 -27.26 -2.14
CA ARG A 216 -30.57 -26.56 -3.43
C ARG A 216 -29.16 -26.07 -3.71
N TYR A 217 -28.87 -25.60 -4.92
CA TYR A 217 -27.53 -25.12 -5.27
C TYR A 217 -27.54 -23.71 -5.88
N SER A 218 -26.49 -22.93 -5.60
CA SER A 218 -26.09 -21.74 -6.36
C SER A 218 -24.63 -21.89 -6.73
N TYR A 219 -24.32 -21.94 -8.02
CA TYR A 219 -22.94 -22.19 -8.48
C TYR A 219 -22.12 -20.89 -8.56
N ASP A 220 -20.89 -20.94 -8.04
CA ASP A 220 -19.91 -19.86 -8.08
C ASP A 220 -18.76 -20.26 -9.01
N MET A 221 -18.67 -19.59 -10.15
CA MET A 221 -17.66 -19.92 -11.18
C MET A 221 -16.26 -19.38 -10.86
N LEU A 222 -16.02 -18.88 -9.64
CA LEU A 222 -14.73 -18.41 -9.12
C LEU A 222 -14.08 -17.24 -9.88
N GLY A 223 -14.73 -16.69 -10.90
CA GLY A 223 -14.26 -15.51 -11.60
C GLY A 223 -14.42 -14.24 -10.78
N GLU A 224 -13.35 -13.45 -10.67
CA GLU A 224 -13.32 -12.14 -10.02
C GLU A 224 -12.16 -11.29 -10.54
N ALA A 225 -12.23 -9.98 -10.33
CA ALA A 225 -11.14 -9.03 -10.55
C ALA A 225 -10.44 -9.18 -11.91
N ALA A 226 -11.22 -9.14 -13.01
CA ALA A 226 -10.63 -9.09 -14.35
C ALA A 226 -9.63 -7.92 -14.44
N LEU A 227 -8.45 -8.17 -15.01
CA LEU A 227 -7.46 -7.11 -15.24
C LEU A 227 -7.39 -6.69 -16.71
N THR A 228 -7.85 -7.56 -17.60
CA THR A 228 -7.86 -7.33 -19.04
C THR A 228 -9.27 -7.52 -19.62
N ALA A 229 -9.53 -6.90 -20.78
CA ALA A 229 -10.76 -7.18 -21.54
C ALA A 229 -10.92 -8.66 -21.90
N ALA A 230 -9.81 -9.38 -22.10
CA ALA A 230 -9.81 -10.81 -22.39
C ALA A 230 -10.24 -11.65 -21.18
N ASP A 231 -9.77 -11.32 -19.97
CA ASP A 231 -10.24 -11.98 -18.74
C ASP A 231 -11.74 -11.78 -18.57
N ALA A 232 -12.21 -10.54 -18.76
CA ALA A 232 -13.62 -10.23 -18.64
C ALA A 232 -14.49 -10.98 -19.66
N GLN A 233 -13.98 -11.17 -20.88
CA GLN A 233 -14.65 -11.98 -21.89
C GLN A 233 -14.64 -13.48 -21.54
N ALA A 234 -13.52 -14.00 -21.03
CA ALA A 234 -13.40 -15.39 -20.60
C ALA A 234 -14.37 -15.71 -19.45
N TYR A 235 -14.46 -14.83 -18.45
CA TYR A 235 -15.43 -14.97 -17.35
C TYR A 235 -16.87 -14.87 -17.83
N PHE A 236 -17.19 -13.92 -18.73
CA PHE A 236 -18.52 -13.84 -19.33
C PHE A 236 -18.92 -15.16 -20.01
N SER A 237 -18.04 -15.72 -20.86
CA SER A 237 -18.29 -16.99 -21.54
C SER A 237 -18.41 -18.17 -20.56
N ALA A 238 -17.64 -18.17 -19.47
CA ALA A 238 -17.77 -19.19 -18.42
C ALA A 238 -19.13 -19.11 -17.70
N TYR A 239 -19.62 -17.90 -17.40
CA TYR A 239 -20.96 -17.71 -16.85
C TYR A 239 -22.06 -18.12 -17.83
N GLU A 240 -21.94 -17.77 -19.10
CA GLU A 240 -22.90 -18.16 -20.15
C GLU A 240 -23.03 -19.68 -20.26
N LEU A 241 -21.90 -20.39 -20.35
CA LEU A 241 -21.85 -21.86 -20.37
C LEU A 241 -22.48 -22.46 -19.12
N ALA A 242 -22.15 -21.92 -17.94
CA ALA A 242 -22.69 -22.39 -16.68
C ALA A 242 -24.22 -22.20 -16.62
N ILE A 243 -24.75 -21.04 -17.05
CA ILE A 243 -26.19 -20.78 -17.07
C ILE A 243 -26.92 -21.78 -17.97
N HIS A 244 -26.37 -22.11 -19.15
CA HIS A 244 -26.95 -23.14 -20.03
C HIS A 244 -27.00 -24.53 -19.35
N ALA A 245 -25.89 -24.95 -18.74
CA ALA A 245 -25.81 -26.25 -18.06
C ALA A 245 -26.76 -26.32 -16.85
N ILE A 246 -26.75 -25.28 -15.99
CA ILE A 246 -27.60 -25.17 -14.81
C ILE A 246 -29.08 -25.12 -15.21
N GLY A 247 -29.43 -24.30 -16.21
CA GLY A 247 -30.79 -24.16 -16.70
C GLY A 247 -31.36 -25.46 -17.29
N THR A 248 -30.53 -26.21 -18.00
CA THR A 248 -30.91 -27.54 -18.51
C THR A 248 -31.15 -28.53 -17.37
N ALA A 249 -30.26 -28.54 -16.37
CA ALA A 249 -30.41 -29.40 -15.19
C ALA A 249 -31.53 -28.96 -14.22
N ALA A 250 -31.92 -27.68 -14.25
CA ALA A 250 -33.03 -27.17 -13.48
C ALA A 250 -34.36 -27.79 -13.93
N ALA A 251 -34.51 -28.09 -15.24
CA ALA A 251 -35.65 -28.77 -15.82
C ALA A 251 -37.02 -28.19 -15.41
N GLY A 252 -37.10 -26.86 -15.33
CA GLY A 252 -38.35 -26.15 -14.97
C GLY A 252 -38.69 -26.14 -13.48
N ARG A 253 -37.78 -26.54 -12.58
CA ARG A 253 -37.97 -26.42 -11.11
C ARG A 253 -38.05 -24.96 -10.61
N GLY A 254 -37.80 -24.00 -11.48
CA GLY A 254 -37.91 -22.56 -11.19
C GLY A 254 -36.83 -22.03 -10.26
N ILE A 255 -36.95 -20.74 -9.92
CA ILE A 255 -35.94 -19.98 -9.18
C ILE A 255 -35.80 -20.37 -7.70
N VAL A 256 -36.86 -20.95 -7.10
CA VAL A 256 -36.90 -21.31 -5.68
C VAL A 256 -36.39 -22.74 -5.50
N ASP A 257 -37.01 -23.74 -6.14
CA ASP A 257 -36.67 -25.15 -5.94
C ASP A 257 -35.55 -25.65 -6.86
N GLY A 258 -35.32 -24.97 -7.98
CA GLY A 258 -34.22 -25.25 -8.91
C GLY A 258 -32.88 -24.64 -8.46
N PRO A 259 -31.77 -25.01 -9.12
CA PRO A 259 -30.47 -24.40 -8.92
C PRO A 259 -30.41 -22.98 -9.51
N GLY A 260 -29.40 -22.22 -9.10
CA GLY A 260 -29.08 -20.91 -9.67
C GLY A 260 -27.59 -20.69 -9.82
N ILE A 261 -27.19 -19.47 -10.19
CA ILE A 261 -25.80 -19.06 -10.33
C ILE A 261 -25.53 -17.80 -9.49
N SER A 262 -24.28 -17.61 -9.09
CA SER A 262 -23.75 -16.36 -8.52
C SER A 262 -22.65 -15.80 -9.42
N ILE A 263 -22.70 -14.49 -9.68
CA ILE A 263 -21.75 -13.78 -10.53
C ILE A 263 -21.12 -12.61 -9.76
N LYS A 264 -19.90 -12.23 -10.12
CA LYS A 264 -19.21 -11.04 -9.61
C LYS A 264 -19.07 -10.01 -10.71
N LEU A 265 -19.37 -8.74 -10.39
CA LEU A 265 -19.35 -7.67 -11.39
C LEU A 265 -17.92 -7.33 -11.79
N SER A 266 -16.95 -7.43 -10.87
CA SER A 266 -15.52 -7.29 -11.19
C SER A 266 -14.99 -8.32 -12.19
N ALA A 267 -15.64 -9.48 -12.33
CA ALA A 267 -15.28 -10.47 -13.34
C ALA A 267 -15.73 -10.06 -14.74
N LEU A 268 -16.75 -9.21 -14.86
CA LEU A 268 -17.35 -8.84 -16.15
C LEU A 268 -16.75 -7.59 -16.78
N HIS A 269 -15.86 -6.88 -16.07
CA HIS A 269 -15.22 -5.69 -16.59
C HIS A 269 -13.92 -5.37 -15.86
N PRO A 270 -12.82 -5.08 -16.59
CA PRO A 270 -11.52 -4.88 -15.98
C PRO A 270 -11.42 -3.59 -15.14
N ARG A 271 -12.32 -2.64 -15.40
CA ARG A 271 -12.38 -1.34 -14.70
C ARG A 271 -13.71 -1.11 -13.98
N TYR A 272 -14.15 -2.09 -13.20
CA TYR A 272 -15.36 -1.98 -12.38
C TYR A 272 -15.11 -1.10 -11.15
N ALA A 273 -15.27 0.22 -11.34
CA ALA A 273 -15.04 1.25 -10.33
C ALA A 273 -15.89 2.50 -10.59
N ARG A 274 -16.20 3.28 -9.54
CA ARG A 274 -16.99 4.52 -9.64
C ARG A 274 -16.38 5.55 -10.61
N ALA A 275 -15.05 5.65 -10.65
CA ALA A 275 -14.34 6.51 -11.59
C ALA A 275 -14.65 6.19 -13.07
N GLN A 276 -15.00 4.93 -13.36
CA GLN A 276 -15.20 4.41 -14.71
C GLN A 276 -16.68 4.14 -15.00
N VAL A 277 -17.59 4.83 -14.31
CA VAL A 277 -19.04 4.58 -14.41
C VAL A 277 -19.58 4.64 -15.84
N GLY A 278 -19.06 5.55 -16.68
CA GLY A 278 -19.45 5.63 -18.09
C GLY A 278 -19.14 4.34 -18.86
N ARG A 279 -17.94 3.78 -18.65
CA ARG A 279 -17.54 2.49 -19.24
C ARG A 279 -18.36 1.34 -18.66
N VAL A 280 -18.56 1.31 -17.34
CA VAL A 280 -19.38 0.29 -16.68
C VAL A 280 -20.80 0.25 -17.26
N MET A 281 -21.43 1.40 -17.48
CA MET A 281 -22.80 1.46 -18.01
C MET A 281 -22.92 1.09 -19.50
N VAL A 282 -21.84 1.20 -20.27
CA VAL A 282 -21.81 0.92 -21.72
C VAL A 282 -21.23 -0.46 -22.04
N GLU A 283 -20.31 -0.96 -21.23
CA GLU A 283 -19.52 -2.18 -21.49
C GLU A 283 -19.92 -3.33 -20.55
N LEU A 284 -19.99 -3.08 -19.24
CA LEU A 284 -20.36 -4.11 -18.25
C LEU A 284 -21.87 -4.39 -18.27
N TYR A 285 -22.69 -3.33 -18.27
CA TYR A 285 -24.13 -3.46 -18.13
C TYR A 285 -24.76 -4.37 -19.22
N PRO A 286 -24.42 -4.25 -20.52
CA PRO A 286 -24.96 -5.17 -21.53
C PRO A 286 -24.62 -6.64 -21.26
N ARG A 287 -23.39 -6.94 -20.83
CA ARG A 287 -22.99 -8.31 -20.45
C ARG A 287 -23.83 -8.83 -19.30
N LEU A 288 -24.05 -8.00 -18.29
CA LEU A 288 -24.91 -8.35 -17.15
C LEU A 288 -26.36 -8.61 -17.59
N LEU A 289 -26.90 -7.77 -18.48
CA LEU A 289 -28.25 -7.94 -19.04
C LEU A 289 -28.38 -9.23 -19.86
N ASP A 290 -27.38 -9.56 -20.67
CA ASP A 290 -27.37 -10.79 -21.48
C ASP A 290 -27.41 -12.05 -20.60
N LEU A 291 -26.61 -12.08 -19.53
CA LEU A 291 -26.62 -13.17 -18.56
C LEU A 291 -27.97 -13.25 -17.82
N ALA A 292 -28.55 -12.12 -17.43
CA ALA A 292 -29.87 -12.06 -16.79
C ALA A 292 -31.00 -12.53 -17.73
N ALA A 293 -30.97 -12.12 -19.00
CA ALA A 293 -31.92 -12.56 -20.02
C ALA A 293 -31.79 -14.07 -20.28
N LEU A 294 -30.56 -14.61 -20.27
CA LEU A 294 -30.33 -16.04 -20.37
C LEU A 294 -30.86 -16.81 -19.15
N ALA A 295 -30.59 -16.34 -17.93
CA ALA A 295 -31.11 -16.95 -16.70
C ALA A 295 -32.65 -16.93 -16.67
N ARG A 296 -33.28 -15.83 -17.12
CA ARG A 296 -34.74 -15.73 -17.30
C ARG A 296 -35.29 -16.80 -18.25
N ARG A 297 -34.63 -17.07 -19.38
CA ARG A 297 -35.09 -18.08 -20.36
C ARG A 297 -35.21 -19.48 -19.75
N TYR A 298 -34.35 -19.79 -18.77
CA TYR A 298 -34.38 -21.07 -18.05
C TYR A 298 -35.16 -21.03 -16.73
N ASP A 299 -35.65 -19.84 -16.34
CA ASP A 299 -36.27 -19.58 -15.03
C ASP A 299 -35.40 -20.04 -13.83
N ILE A 300 -34.10 -19.72 -13.87
CA ILE A 300 -33.16 -20.00 -12.76
C ILE A 300 -32.79 -18.70 -12.03
N GLY A 301 -32.35 -18.79 -10.77
CA GLY A 301 -31.88 -17.61 -10.03
C GLY A 301 -30.48 -17.14 -10.50
N LEU A 302 -30.30 -15.83 -10.66
CA LEU A 302 -29.00 -15.20 -10.91
C LEU A 302 -28.72 -14.18 -9.81
N ASN A 303 -27.71 -14.48 -8.97
CA ASN A 303 -27.33 -13.63 -7.85
C ASN A 303 -26.11 -12.78 -8.20
N ILE A 304 -26.20 -11.47 -7.96
CA ILE A 304 -25.05 -10.55 -8.03
C ILE A 304 -24.39 -10.52 -6.66
N ASP A 305 -23.16 -11.04 -6.57
CA ASP A 305 -22.36 -11.03 -5.35
C ASP A 305 -21.92 -9.61 -4.95
N ALA A 306 -21.83 -9.39 -3.64
CA ALA A 306 -21.32 -8.15 -3.07
C ALA A 306 -19.81 -8.24 -2.82
N GLU A 307 -19.10 -7.21 -3.24
CA GLU A 307 -17.64 -7.11 -3.20
C GLU A 307 -17.20 -6.07 -2.16
N GLU A 308 -16.21 -5.22 -2.46
CA GLU A 308 -15.73 -4.14 -1.59
C GLU A 308 -16.76 -3.02 -1.41
N SER A 309 -16.66 -2.29 -0.30
CA SER A 309 -17.62 -1.29 0.12
C SER A 309 -17.78 -0.12 -0.86
N GLU A 310 -16.71 0.27 -1.55
CA GLU A 310 -16.72 1.33 -2.57
C GLU A 310 -17.52 0.97 -3.83
N ARG A 311 -17.73 -0.33 -4.09
CA ARG A 311 -18.48 -0.83 -5.25
C ARG A 311 -19.99 -0.94 -5.01
N LEU A 312 -20.45 -0.84 -3.76
CA LEU A 312 -21.84 -1.07 -3.38
C LEU A 312 -22.81 -0.13 -4.11
N GLU A 313 -22.55 1.18 -4.13
CA GLU A 313 -23.51 2.11 -4.73
C GLU A 313 -23.59 1.98 -6.26
N LEU A 314 -22.47 1.62 -6.90
CA LEU A 314 -22.43 1.35 -8.34
C LEU A 314 -23.16 0.04 -8.68
N SER A 315 -23.07 -1.01 -7.84
CA SER A 315 -23.84 -2.23 -8.06
C SER A 315 -25.34 -2.00 -7.87
N LEU A 316 -25.76 -1.12 -6.96
CA LEU A 316 -27.16 -0.72 -6.81
C LEU A 316 -27.69 0.02 -8.06
N ASP A 317 -26.84 0.83 -8.72
CA ASP A 317 -27.22 1.48 -9.99
C ASP A 317 -27.48 0.45 -11.10
N LEU A 318 -26.63 -0.59 -11.19
CA LEU A 318 -26.79 -1.68 -12.14
C LEU A 318 -28.03 -2.54 -11.84
N LEU A 319 -28.27 -2.85 -10.56
CA LEU A 319 -29.46 -3.57 -10.11
C LEU A 319 -30.75 -2.80 -10.42
N GLU A 320 -30.82 -1.51 -10.06
CA GLU A 320 -32.00 -0.69 -10.30
C GLU A 320 -32.32 -0.64 -11.80
N ARG A 321 -31.31 -0.48 -12.65
CA ARG A 321 -31.50 -0.52 -14.11
C ARG A 321 -32.04 -1.87 -14.59
N LEU A 322 -31.46 -3.00 -14.15
CA LEU A 322 -31.96 -4.36 -14.48
C LEU A 322 -33.42 -4.56 -14.06
N CYS A 323 -33.80 -4.06 -12.88
CA CYS A 323 -35.16 -4.15 -12.36
C CYS A 323 -36.18 -3.39 -13.23
N PHE A 324 -35.78 -2.51 -14.14
CA PHE A 324 -36.72 -1.85 -15.06
C PHE A 324 -36.58 -2.31 -16.51
N GLU A 325 -35.72 -3.29 -16.80
CA GLU A 325 -35.59 -3.83 -18.16
C GLU A 325 -36.87 -4.57 -18.59
N PRO A 326 -37.52 -4.16 -19.70
CA PRO A 326 -38.73 -4.80 -20.19
C PRO A 326 -38.50 -6.28 -20.55
N GLY A 327 -37.31 -6.59 -21.07
CA GLY A 327 -36.88 -7.95 -21.40
C GLY A 327 -36.78 -8.88 -20.19
N LEU A 328 -36.88 -8.37 -18.97
CA LEU A 328 -36.87 -9.14 -17.73
C LEU A 328 -38.22 -9.14 -16.99
N ALA A 329 -39.27 -8.58 -17.58
CA ALA A 329 -40.59 -8.51 -16.96
C ALA A 329 -41.16 -9.91 -16.63
N GLY A 330 -41.79 -10.01 -15.46
CA GLY A 330 -42.41 -11.24 -14.94
C GLY A 330 -41.44 -12.27 -14.38
N TRP A 331 -40.12 -12.02 -14.39
CA TRP A 331 -39.13 -12.94 -13.83
C TRP A 331 -38.61 -12.42 -12.48
N ASN A 332 -38.70 -13.28 -11.47
CA ASN A 332 -38.33 -12.98 -10.08
C ASN A 332 -36.97 -13.58 -9.67
N GLY A 333 -36.21 -14.14 -10.63
CA GLY A 333 -34.91 -14.78 -10.35
C GLY A 333 -33.74 -13.80 -10.20
N LEU A 334 -33.97 -12.49 -10.25
CA LEU A 334 -32.94 -11.49 -9.97
C LEU A 334 -32.59 -11.51 -8.49
N GLY A 335 -31.33 -11.87 -8.22
CA GLY A 335 -30.77 -11.93 -6.88
C GLY A 335 -29.68 -10.91 -6.62
N PHE A 336 -29.59 -10.44 -5.38
CA PHE A 336 -28.58 -9.47 -4.96
C PHE A 336 -28.10 -9.77 -3.54
N VAL A 337 -26.78 -9.72 -3.34
CA VAL A 337 -26.15 -9.95 -2.04
C VAL A 337 -26.00 -8.63 -1.28
N ILE A 338 -26.30 -8.64 0.02
CA ILE A 338 -26.08 -7.52 0.93
C ILE A 338 -25.29 -7.97 2.16
N GLN A 339 -24.41 -7.10 2.66
CA GLN A 339 -23.40 -7.46 3.66
C GLN A 339 -23.69 -6.76 4.99
N ALA A 340 -24.14 -7.51 6.00
CA ALA A 340 -24.52 -7.02 7.32
C ALA A 340 -23.37 -6.38 8.13
N TYR A 341 -22.11 -6.68 7.78
CA TYR A 341 -20.95 -6.04 8.40
C TYR A 341 -20.81 -4.57 8.01
N GLN A 342 -21.47 -4.10 6.93
CA GLN A 342 -21.45 -2.70 6.52
C GLN A 342 -22.51 -1.94 7.30
N LYS A 343 -22.15 -0.74 7.75
CA LYS A 343 -23.04 0.16 8.49
C LYS A 343 -24.29 0.58 7.72
N ARG A 344 -24.20 0.52 6.39
CA ARG A 344 -25.26 0.88 5.45
C ARG A 344 -26.30 -0.22 5.20
N CYS A 345 -26.01 -1.47 5.56
CA CYS A 345 -26.85 -2.61 5.21
C CYS A 345 -28.35 -2.42 5.57
N PRO A 346 -28.72 -1.88 6.75
CA PRO A 346 -30.12 -1.66 7.09
C PRO A 346 -30.86 -0.70 6.13
N ALA A 347 -30.19 0.31 5.59
CA ALA A 347 -30.75 1.24 4.62
C ALA A 347 -30.74 0.65 3.19
N VAL A 348 -29.78 -0.21 2.89
CA VAL A 348 -29.78 -0.99 1.63
C VAL A 348 -30.99 -1.92 1.58
N VAL A 349 -31.37 -2.55 2.70
CA VAL A 349 -32.62 -3.33 2.79
C VAL A 349 -33.83 -2.47 2.44
N ASP A 350 -33.93 -1.26 3.00
CA ASP A 350 -35.04 -0.34 2.72
C ASP A 350 -35.10 0.04 1.23
N PHE A 351 -33.94 0.33 0.62
CA PHE A 351 -33.84 0.60 -0.82
C PHE A 351 -34.27 -0.59 -1.68
N ILE A 352 -33.81 -1.81 -1.36
CA ILE A 352 -34.12 -3.01 -2.15
C ILE A 352 -35.61 -3.36 -2.05
N VAL A 353 -36.22 -3.24 -0.87
CA VAL A 353 -37.67 -3.47 -0.69
C VAL A 353 -38.48 -2.44 -1.48
N ASP A 354 -38.09 -1.17 -1.44
CA ASP A 354 -38.72 -0.13 -2.28
C ASP A 354 -38.55 -0.40 -3.77
N LEU A 355 -37.34 -0.78 -4.20
CA LEU A 355 -37.04 -1.11 -5.60
C LEU A 355 -37.88 -2.30 -6.09
N ALA A 356 -37.98 -3.36 -5.29
CA ALA A 356 -38.83 -4.51 -5.56
C ALA A 356 -40.30 -4.08 -5.74
N ARG A 357 -40.83 -3.27 -4.83
CA ARG A 357 -42.21 -2.76 -4.90
C ARG A 357 -42.45 -1.94 -6.17
N ARG A 358 -41.57 -0.99 -6.49
CA ARG A 358 -41.72 -0.12 -7.67
C ARG A 358 -41.50 -0.87 -8.99
N SER A 359 -40.65 -1.89 -9.01
CA SER A 359 -40.37 -2.70 -10.20
C SER A 359 -41.33 -3.87 -10.40
N GLY A 360 -42.21 -4.14 -9.42
CA GLY A 360 -43.14 -5.27 -9.46
C GLY A 360 -42.45 -6.63 -9.45
N ARG A 361 -41.23 -6.71 -8.88
CA ARG A 361 -40.44 -7.94 -8.80
C ARG A 361 -40.26 -8.37 -7.36
N ARG A 362 -40.35 -9.68 -7.13
CA ARG A 362 -39.96 -10.28 -5.86
C ARG A 362 -38.47 -10.62 -5.91
N LEU A 363 -37.61 -9.74 -5.38
CA LEU A 363 -36.16 -9.89 -5.50
C LEU A 363 -35.61 -10.97 -4.56
N MET A 364 -34.66 -11.79 -5.03
CA MET A 364 -33.97 -12.76 -4.18
C MET A 364 -32.85 -12.03 -3.41
N VAL A 365 -32.96 -11.88 -2.10
CA VAL A 365 -32.01 -11.06 -1.32
C VAL A 365 -31.18 -11.95 -0.42
N ARG A 366 -29.90 -12.13 -0.79
CA ARG A 366 -28.95 -12.88 0.02
C ARG A 366 -28.32 -11.98 1.09
N LEU A 367 -28.67 -12.21 2.34
CA LEU A 367 -28.04 -11.56 3.47
C LEU A 367 -26.83 -12.38 3.92
N VAL A 368 -25.64 -11.79 3.82
CA VAL A 368 -24.37 -12.34 4.35
C VAL A 368 -23.84 -11.43 5.46
N LYS A 369 -22.80 -11.89 6.18
CA LYS A 369 -22.02 -10.98 7.04
C LYS A 369 -21.13 -10.07 6.21
N GLY A 370 -20.13 -10.63 5.52
CA GLY A 370 -19.18 -9.93 4.67
C GLY A 370 -17.84 -10.65 4.61
N ALA A 371 -17.07 -10.45 3.53
CA ALA A 371 -15.87 -11.25 3.22
C ALA A 371 -14.57 -10.43 3.04
N TYR A 372 -14.62 -9.10 3.22
CA TYR A 372 -13.51 -8.18 2.92
C TYR A 372 -13.05 -7.36 4.12
N TRP A 373 -13.39 -7.77 5.35
CA TRP A 373 -13.35 -6.91 6.53
C TRP A 373 -11.96 -6.29 6.80
N ASP A 374 -10.91 -7.09 6.76
CA ASP A 374 -9.52 -6.66 6.97
C ASP A 374 -9.05 -5.67 5.90
N SER A 375 -9.40 -5.93 4.64
CA SER A 375 -9.11 -5.05 3.51
C SER A 375 -9.83 -3.71 3.64
N GLU A 376 -11.08 -3.69 4.14
CA GLU A 376 -11.83 -2.45 4.42
C GLU A 376 -11.21 -1.64 5.56
N ILE A 377 -10.71 -2.29 6.62
CA ILE A 377 -9.96 -1.62 7.70
C ILE A 377 -8.68 -0.99 7.14
N LYS A 378 -7.87 -1.78 6.42
CA LYS A 378 -6.61 -1.31 5.83
C LYS A 378 -6.83 -0.15 4.86
N ARG A 379 -7.79 -0.27 3.94
CA ARG A 379 -8.10 0.78 2.95
C ARG A 379 -8.53 2.08 3.64
N ALA A 380 -9.44 2.03 4.60
CA ALA A 380 -9.89 3.22 5.32
C ALA A 380 -8.75 3.92 6.08
N GLN A 381 -7.81 3.16 6.65
CA GLN A 381 -6.61 3.70 7.30
C GLN A 381 -5.66 4.37 6.29
N LEU A 382 -5.35 3.68 5.18
CA LEU A 382 -4.49 4.20 4.12
C LEU A 382 -5.04 5.50 3.54
N ASP A 383 -6.35 5.54 3.26
CA ASP A 383 -7.02 6.69 2.64
C ASP A 383 -7.28 7.84 3.62
N GLY A 384 -6.98 7.66 4.92
CA GLY A 384 -7.22 8.69 5.94
C GLY A 384 -8.71 9.04 6.07
N GLN A 385 -9.58 8.04 6.02
CA GLN A 385 -11.03 8.23 6.06
C GLN A 385 -11.51 8.62 7.46
N ALA A 386 -12.71 9.21 7.59
CA ALA A 386 -13.26 9.60 8.89
C ALA A 386 -13.53 8.43 9.85
N GLY A 387 -13.60 7.20 9.32
CA GLY A 387 -13.87 5.98 10.05
C GLY A 387 -14.02 4.79 9.12
N TYR A 388 -14.56 3.68 9.62
CA TYR A 388 -14.70 2.45 8.86
C TYR A 388 -16.07 2.31 8.18
N PRO A 389 -16.13 1.74 6.96
CA PRO A 389 -17.40 1.41 6.31
C PRO A 389 -18.09 0.18 6.92
N VAL A 390 -17.33 -0.58 7.70
CA VAL A 390 -17.74 -1.80 8.39
C VAL A 390 -17.71 -1.61 9.91
N TYR A 391 -18.42 -2.48 10.64
CA TYR A 391 -18.29 -2.57 12.09
C TYR A 391 -16.95 -3.17 12.50
N THR A 392 -16.36 -2.66 13.57
CA THR A 392 -15.05 -3.09 14.09
C THR A 392 -15.15 -4.22 15.11
N ARG A 393 -16.33 -4.48 15.69
CA ARG A 393 -16.59 -5.65 16.54
C ARG A 393 -17.48 -6.67 15.83
N LYS A 394 -17.11 -7.94 15.92
CA LYS A 394 -17.87 -9.06 15.33
C LYS A 394 -19.32 -9.10 15.83
N ALA A 395 -19.56 -8.89 17.13
CA ALA A 395 -20.91 -8.89 17.71
C ALA A 395 -21.83 -7.81 17.10
N TYR A 396 -21.28 -6.67 16.66
CA TYR A 396 -22.06 -5.60 16.03
C TYR A 396 -22.54 -6.03 14.63
N THR A 397 -21.70 -6.75 13.89
CA THR A 397 -22.10 -7.39 12.63
C THR A 397 -23.22 -8.41 12.85
N ASP A 398 -23.15 -9.21 13.93
CA ASP A 398 -24.20 -10.19 14.24
C ASP A 398 -25.54 -9.51 14.57
N VAL A 399 -25.52 -8.42 15.37
CA VAL A 399 -26.71 -7.61 15.69
C VAL A 399 -27.29 -6.98 14.41
N ALA A 400 -26.44 -6.38 13.57
CA ALA A 400 -26.88 -5.80 12.30
C ALA A 400 -27.49 -6.86 11.36
N TYR A 401 -26.95 -8.08 11.35
CA TYR A 401 -27.50 -9.20 10.59
C TYR A 401 -28.92 -9.54 11.07
N LEU A 402 -29.15 -9.67 12.38
CA LEU A 402 -30.47 -9.99 12.91
C LEU A 402 -31.50 -8.87 12.66
N ALA A 403 -31.07 -7.60 12.78
CA ALA A 403 -31.90 -6.45 12.45
C ALA A 403 -32.31 -6.44 10.96
N CYS A 404 -31.36 -6.68 10.05
CA CYS A 404 -31.64 -6.79 8.62
C CYS A 404 -32.51 -8.00 8.29
N ALA A 405 -32.31 -9.14 8.97
CA ALA A 405 -33.11 -10.33 8.77
C ALA A 405 -34.58 -10.11 9.16
N ARG A 406 -34.85 -9.43 10.28
CA ARG A 406 -36.21 -9.04 10.66
C ARG A 406 -36.85 -8.15 9.60
N LYS A 407 -36.13 -7.14 9.09
CA LYS A 407 -36.64 -6.25 8.03
C LYS A 407 -37.00 -7.03 6.76
N LEU A 408 -36.16 -7.96 6.32
CA LEU A 408 -36.42 -8.79 5.14
C LEU A 408 -37.62 -9.72 5.34
N LEU A 409 -37.76 -10.35 6.51
CA LEU A 409 -38.91 -11.20 6.85
C LEU A 409 -40.23 -10.42 6.89
N ALA A 410 -40.18 -9.10 7.11
CA ALA A 410 -41.35 -8.22 7.16
C ALA A 410 -41.83 -7.74 5.77
N ALA A 411 -41.15 -8.13 4.69
CA ALA A 411 -41.50 -7.75 3.31
C ALA A 411 -41.59 -8.98 2.36
N PRO A 412 -42.42 -10.00 2.70
CA PRO A 412 -42.42 -11.28 1.99
C PRO A 412 -42.93 -11.19 0.54
N ASP A 413 -43.71 -10.17 0.20
CA ASP A 413 -44.23 -9.95 -1.16
C ASP A 413 -43.18 -9.31 -2.07
N GLU A 414 -42.35 -8.42 -1.52
CA GLU A 414 -41.31 -7.72 -2.25
C GLU A 414 -39.99 -8.50 -2.35
N VAL A 415 -39.66 -9.32 -1.36
CA VAL A 415 -38.39 -10.05 -1.35
C VAL A 415 -38.56 -11.52 -1.03
N TYR A 416 -37.66 -12.33 -1.59
CA TYR A 416 -37.38 -13.69 -1.15
C TYR A 416 -36.06 -13.69 -0.35
N PRO A 417 -36.12 -13.68 0.99
CA PRO A 417 -34.91 -13.60 1.82
C PRO A 417 -34.11 -14.91 1.77
N GLN A 418 -32.79 -14.78 1.62
CA GLN A 418 -31.85 -15.90 1.62
C GLN A 418 -30.77 -15.67 2.68
N PHE A 419 -30.87 -16.37 3.81
CA PHE A 419 -30.02 -16.13 4.97
C PHE A 419 -28.75 -16.99 4.93
N ALA A 420 -27.64 -16.41 4.47
CA ALA A 420 -26.37 -17.10 4.32
C ALA A 420 -25.52 -17.00 5.60
N THR A 421 -25.40 -18.10 6.35
CA THR A 421 -24.64 -18.14 7.61
C THR A 421 -24.21 -19.55 7.99
N HIS A 422 -23.05 -19.69 8.63
CA HIS A 422 -22.64 -20.95 9.28
C HIS A 422 -22.71 -20.85 10.81
N ASN A 423 -23.26 -19.75 11.34
CA ASN A 423 -23.38 -19.56 12.78
C ASN A 423 -24.72 -20.12 13.29
N ALA A 424 -24.66 -21.13 14.17
CA ALA A 424 -25.84 -21.82 14.69
C ALA A 424 -26.82 -20.89 15.44
N HIS A 425 -26.31 -19.94 16.24
CA HIS A 425 -27.18 -18.96 16.91
C HIS A 425 -27.87 -18.04 15.89
N THR A 426 -27.13 -17.49 14.92
CA THR A 426 -27.73 -16.65 13.87
C THR A 426 -28.83 -17.40 13.11
N MET A 427 -28.59 -18.66 12.72
CA MET A 427 -29.58 -19.49 12.05
C MET A 427 -30.84 -19.68 12.92
N ALA A 428 -30.65 -20.07 14.19
CA ALA A 428 -31.77 -20.33 15.08
C ALA A 428 -32.58 -19.07 15.42
N ALA A 429 -31.89 -17.93 15.61
CA ALA A 429 -32.52 -16.63 15.84
C ALA A 429 -33.38 -16.20 14.65
N VAL A 430 -32.90 -16.39 13.42
CA VAL A 430 -33.68 -16.10 12.20
C VAL A 430 -34.92 -17.00 12.10
N GLN A 431 -34.80 -18.29 12.41
CA GLN A 431 -35.95 -19.19 12.43
C GLN A 431 -36.98 -18.76 13.50
N ALA A 432 -36.53 -18.35 14.68
CA ALA A 432 -37.40 -17.82 15.73
C ALA A 432 -38.07 -16.49 15.33
N LEU A 433 -37.38 -15.63 14.58
CA LEU A 433 -37.93 -14.39 14.02
C LEU A 433 -39.03 -14.65 13.00
N ALA A 434 -38.85 -15.66 12.14
CA ALA A 434 -39.82 -16.02 11.11
C ALA A 434 -41.09 -16.68 11.67
N GLY A 435 -41.01 -17.22 12.89
CA GLY A 435 -42.12 -17.91 13.55
C GLY A 435 -42.17 -19.42 13.28
N PRO A 436 -43.09 -20.12 13.95
CA PRO A 436 -43.21 -21.58 13.86
C PRO A 436 -43.75 -22.03 12.49
N ASP A 437 -44.64 -21.23 11.89
CA ASP A 437 -45.27 -21.53 10.61
C ASP A 437 -44.33 -21.21 9.45
N TYR A 438 -44.07 -22.20 8.60
CA TYR A 438 -43.29 -22.02 7.38
C TYR A 438 -44.09 -22.41 6.16
N THR A 439 -44.05 -21.54 5.16
CA THR A 439 -44.63 -21.81 3.84
C THR A 439 -43.53 -21.94 2.78
N PRO A 440 -43.60 -22.94 1.89
CA PRO A 440 -42.63 -23.06 0.80
C PRO A 440 -42.52 -21.76 0.00
N GLY A 441 -41.30 -21.26 -0.19
CA GLY A 441 -41.04 -20.01 -0.89
C GLY A 441 -41.08 -18.76 -0.01
N GLN A 442 -41.28 -18.89 1.31
CA GLN A 442 -41.22 -17.77 2.26
C GLN A 442 -39.80 -17.19 2.39
N TYR A 443 -38.82 -18.04 2.71
CA TYR A 443 -37.38 -17.72 2.75
C TYR A 443 -36.57 -19.01 2.56
N GLU A 444 -35.25 -18.90 2.45
CA GLU A 444 -34.33 -20.04 2.60
C GLU A 444 -33.11 -19.65 3.43
N PHE A 445 -32.42 -20.67 3.96
CA PHE A 445 -31.05 -20.50 4.41
C PHE A 445 -30.08 -20.77 3.27
N GLN A 446 -28.84 -20.31 3.42
CA GLN A 446 -27.76 -20.68 2.53
C GLN A 446 -26.49 -21.00 3.31
N CYS A 447 -25.69 -21.89 2.72
CA CYS A 447 -24.43 -22.30 3.30
C CYS A 447 -23.39 -22.48 2.19
N LEU A 448 -22.15 -22.76 2.57
CA LEU A 448 -21.08 -23.00 1.61
C LEU A 448 -20.83 -24.49 1.54
N HIS A 449 -20.55 -24.97 0.33
CA HIS A 449 -20.07 -26.32 0.10
C HIS A 449 -18.82 -26.66 0.94
N GLY A 450 -18.80 -27.85 1.51
CA GLY A 450 -17.69 -28.37 2.30
C GLY A 450 -17.56 -27.75 3.70
N MET A 451 -18.52 -26.93 4.13
CA MET A 451 -18.41 -26.17 5.40
C MET A 451 -19.71 -26.15 6.19
N GLY A 452 -20.81 -25.73 5.56
CA GLY A 452 -22.05 -25.47 6.28
C GLY A 452 -22.99 -26.67 6.36
N GLU A 453 -22.75 -27.72 5.58
CA GLU A 453 -23.69 -28.83 5.46
C GLU A 453 -23.94 -29.54 6.79
N ALA A 454 -22.94 -29.71 7.64
CA ALA A 454 -23.10 -30.34 8.96
C ALA A 454 -24.11 -29.60 9.85
N LEU A 455 -24.15 -28.26 9.76
CA LEU A 455 -25.12 -27.44 10.49
C LEU A 455 -26.53 -27.61 9.94
N TYR A 456 -26.68 -27.56 8.63
CA TYR A 456 -27.99 -27.63 7.97
C TYR A 456 -28.56 -29.04 7.88
N ASP A 457 -27.73 -30.06 8.03
CA ASP A 457 -28.16 -31.42 8.32
C ASP A 457 -28.86 -31.54 9.69
N GLN A 458 -28.82 -30.51 10.55
CA GLN A 458 -29.60 -30.46 11.79
C GLN A 458 -30.94 -29.69 11.64
N VAL A 459 -31.22 -29.15 10.46
CA VAL A 459 -32.38 -28.27 10.18
C VAL A 459 -33.09 -28.79 8.93
N HIS A 460 -34.04 -29.71 9.10
CA HIS A 460 -34.72 -30.37 7.99
C HIS A 460 -36.04 -29.71 7.56
N ASP A 461 -36.61 -28.85 8.40
CA ASP A 461 -37.91 -28.22 8.18
C ASP A 461 -37.82 -26.88 7.43
N ARG A 462 -36.62 -26.49 6.99
CA ARG A 462 -36.35 -25.27 6.22
C ARG A 462 -35.36 -25.59 5.09
N PRO A 463 -35.54 -25.03 3.88
CA PRO A 463 -34.62 -25.28 2.77
C PRO A 463 -33.28 -24.59 3.00
N CYS A 464 -32.22 -25.25 2.52
CA CYS A 464 -30.88 -24.68 2.48
C CYS A 464 -30.29 -24.77 1.06
N ARG A 465 -29.82 -23.64 0.52
CA ARG A 465 -29.08 -23.59 -0.73
C ARG A 465 -27.58 -23.57 -0.48
N ILE A 466 -26.88 -24.54 -1.06
CA ILE A 466 -25.43 -24.64 -1.03
C ILE A 466 -24.85 -23.74 -2.11
N TYR A 467 -24.05 -22.76 -1.71
CA TYR A 467 -23.18 -22.00 -2.57
C TYR A 467 -21.98 -22.88 -2.94
N ALA A 468 -21.83 -23.20 -4.22
CA ALA A 468 -21.00 -24.29 -4.72
C ALA A 468 -19.90 -23.76 -5.67
N PRO A 469 -18.64 -23.68 -5.20
CA PRO A 469 -17.53 -23.26 -6.04
C PRO A 469 -17.26 -24.25 -7.18
N VAL A 470 -17.02 -23.73 -8.38
CA VAL A 470 -16.75 -24.50 -9.60
C VAL A 470 -15.58 -23.87 -10.34
N GLY A 471 -14.54 -24.65 -10.57
CA GLY A 471 -13.38 -24.21 -11.34
C GLY A 471 -12.17 -25.11 -11.17
N THR A 472 -11.13 -24.87 -11.97
CA THR A 472 -9.90 -25.64 -11.89
C THR A 472 -9.17 -25.38 -10.58
N HIS A 473 -8.19 -26.23 -10.26
CA HIS A 473 -7.32 -26.00 -9.11
C HIS A 473 -6.61 -24.64 -9.19
N GLU A 474 -6.20 -24.19 -10.38
CA GLU A 474 -5.55 -22.89 -10.55
C GLU A 474 -6.47 -21.72 -10.16
N THR A 475 -7.75 -21.77 -10.56
CA THR A 475 -8.76 -20.74 -10.28
C THR A 475 -9.22 -20.76 -8.82
N LEU A 476 -9.30 -21.95 -8.21
CA LEU A 476 -9.68 -22.14 -6.81
C LEU A 476 -8.72 -21.46 -5.81
N LEU A 477 -7.43 -21.45 -6.12
CA LEU A 477 -6.41 -21.10 -5.14
C LEU A 477 -6.38 -19.62 -4.73
N ALA A 478 -6.61 -18.68 -5.64
CA ALA A 478 -6.73 -17.24 -5.32
C ALA A 478 -7.90 -17.01 -4.35
N TYR A 479 -8.98 -17.75 -4.56
CA TYR A 479 -10.17 -17.71 -3.74
C TYR A 479 -10.02 -18.42 -2.40
N LEU A 480 -9.21 -19.50 -2.35
CA LEU A 480 -9.08 -20.39 -1.20
C LEU A 480 -8.52 -19.66 0.03
N VAL A 481 -7.54 -18.76 -0.13
CA VAL A 481 -6.97 -17.99 0.99
C VAL A 481 -8.05 -17.16 1.70
N ARG A 482 -8.81 -16.36 0.95
CA ARG A 482 -9.91 -15.56 1.50
C ARG A 482 -10.99 -16.44 2.12
N ARG A 483 -11.29 -17.58 1.48
CA ARG A 483 -12.29 -18.53 1.97
C ARG A 483 -11.91 -19.16 3.30
N LEU A 484 -10.62 -19.45 3.47
CA LEU A 484 -10.07 -19.99 4.69
C LEU A 484 -9.97 -18.94 5.80
N LEU A 485 -9.65 -17.68 5.47
CA LEU A 485 -9.70 -16.58 6.46
C LEU A 485 -11.12 -16.35 7.00
N GLU A 486 -12.14 -16.39 6.14
CA GLU A 486 -13.56 -16.21 6.53
C GLU A 486 -13.98 -17.17 7.65
N ASN A 487 -13.49 -18.41 7.61
CA ASN A 487 -13.93 -19.47 8.48
C ASN A 487 -12.89 -19.95 9.50
N GLY A 488 -11.61 -19.65 9.27
CA GLY A 488 -10.46 -19.97 10.11
C GLY A 488 -10.09 -18.87 11.11
N ALA A 489 -10.69 -17.69 11.02
CA ALA A 489 -10.50 -16.64 12.02
C ALA A 489 -10.88 -17.13 13.43
N ASN A 490 -10.16 -16.71 14.47
CA ASN A 490 -10.42 -17.11 15.87
C ASN A 490 -11.83 -16.74 16.35
N THR A 491 -12.49 -15.78 15.70
CA THR A 491 -13.87 -15.36 15.99
C THR A 491 -14.95 -16.09 15.17
N SER A 492 -14.56 -16.95 14.22
CA SER A 492 -15.46 -17.74 13.39
C SER A 492 -16.14 -18.84 14.19
N PHE A 493 -17.44 -19.08 13.93
CA PHE A 493 -18.14 -20.21 14.55
C PHE A 493 -17.56 -21.56 14.11
N VAL A 494 -17.19 -21.70 12.82
CA VAL A 494 -16.66 -22.95 12.26
C VAL A 494 -15.33 -23.33 12.91
N ASN A 495 -14.49 -22.34 13.21
CA ASN A 495 -13.26 -22.56 13.96
C ASN A 495 -13.54 -22.89 15.44
N ARG A 496 -14.38 -22.08 16.11
CA ARG A 496 -14.66 -22.23 17.55
C ARG A 496 -15.47 -23.50 17.90
N ILE A 497 -16.32 -24.01 17.00
CA ILE A 497 -17.09 -25.25 17.27
C ILE A 497 -16.21 -26.50 17.32
N ALA A 498 -15.09 -26.47 16.60
CA ALA A 498 -14.09 -27.53 16.58
C ALA A 498 -13.30 -27.56 17.90
N ASP A 499 -13.05 -26.41 18.53
CA ASP A 499 -12.39 -26.32 19.84
C ASP A 499 -13.26 -26.93 20.96
N GLU A 500 -12.82 -28.09 21.46
CA GLU A 500 -13.51 -28.82 22.53
C GLU A 500 -13.38 -28.16 23.90
N SER A 501 -12.43 -27.23 24.09
CA SER A 501 -12.30 -26.48 25.33
C SER A 501 -13.44 -25.47 25.55
N LEU A 502 -14.13 -25.08 24.46
CA LEU A 502 -15.25 -24.15 24.50
C LEU A 502 -16.58 -24.87 24.75
N GLY A 503 -17.28 -24.43 25.79
CA GLY A 503 -18.63 -24.89 26.10
C GLY A 503 -19.63 -24.50 25.01
N LEU A 504 -20.57 -25.38 24.66
CA LEU A 504 -21.56 -25.12 23.60
C LEU A 504 -22.37 -23.84 23.84
N ALA A 505 -22.69 -23.52 25.09
CA ALA A 505 -23.44 -22.31 25.45
C ALA A 505 -22.69 -21.02 25.09
N GLU A 506 -21.36 -21.02 25.17
CA GLU A 506 -20.53 -19.88 24.78
C GLU A 506 -20.50 -19.66 23.26
N LEU A 507 -20.56 -20.74 22.48
CA LEU A 507 -20.53 -20.70 21.02
C LEU A 507 -21.81 -20.17 20.40
N VAL A 508 -22.93 -20.33 21.12
CA VAL A 508 -24.25 -19.91 20.68
C VAL A 508 -24.80 -18.78 21.54
N GLN A 509 -23.93 -17.95 22.14
CA GLN A 509 -24.35 -16.80 22.92
C GLN A 509 -25.14 -15.80 22.05
N ASP A 510 -26.19 -15.22 22.63
CA ASP A 510 -26.98 -14.15 22.00
C ASP A 510 -26.13 -12.89 21.81
N PRO A 511 -25.90 -12.43 20.56
CA PRO A 511 -25.10 -11.24 20.29
C PRO A 511 -25.70 -9.96 20.89
N VAL A 512 -27.03 -9.88 21.09
CA VAL A 512 -27.66 -8.72 21.75
C VAL A 512 -27.21 -8.64 23.22
N GLN A 513 -27.13 -9.79 23.91
CA GLN A 513 -26.60 -9.87 25.26
C GLN A 513 -25.09 -9.60 25.29
N THR A 514 -24.33 -10.16 24.34
CA THR A 514 -22.89 -9.87 24.22
C THR A 514 -22.64 -8.37 24.10
N VAL A 515 -23.38 -7.66 23.25
CA VAL A 515 -23.25 -6.20 23.12
C VAL A 515 -23.67 -5.47 24.39
N ALA A 516 -24.71 -5.92 25.10
CA ALA A 516 -25.08 -5.33 26.38
C ALA A 516 -23.98 -5.50 27.45
N THR A 517 -23.32 -6.65 27.50
CA THR A 517 -22.17 -6.89 28.38
C THR A 517 -20.99 -5.98 28.01
N LEU A 518 -20.66 -5.88 26.71
CA LEU A 518 -19.61 -4.96 26.24
C LEU A 518 -19.94 -3.52 26.58
N ALA A 519 -21.20 -3.10 26.43
CA ALA A 519 -21.63 -1.74 26.77
C ALA A 519 -21.48 -1.44 28.28
N ALA A 520 -21.74 -2.43 29.14
CA ALA A 520 -21.51 -2.31 30.58
C ALA A 520 -20.01 -2.20 30.92
N GLN A 521 -19.14 -2.88 30.16
CA GLN A 521 -17.68 -2.82 30.33
C GLN A 521 -17.08 -1.51 29.82
N ASP A 522 -17.52 -1.08 28.64
CA ASP A 522 -16.99 0.09 27.94
C ASP A 522 -17.65 1.41 28.39
N GLY A 523 -18.73 1.32 29.20
CA GLY A 523 -19.50 2.47 29.67
C GLY A 523 -20.45 3.10 28.66
N CYS A 524 -20.48 2.62 27.41
CA CYS A 524 -21.45 3.05 26.40
C CYS A 524 -21.73 1.98 25.33
N VAL A 525 -22.88 2.07 24.68
CA VAL A 525 -23.29 1.16 23.61
C VAL A 525 -22.55 1.51 22.31
N GLY A 526 -21.98 0.51 21.65
CA GLY A 526 -21.39 0.67 20.31
C GLY A 526 -19.97 1.22 20.27
N SER A 527 -19.21 1.15 21.38
CA SER A 527 -17.79 1.48 21.38
C SER A 527 -17.01 0.71 20.30
N PRO A 528 -16.21 1.38 19.45
CA PRO A 528 -15.34 0.70 18.50
C PRO A 528 -14.40 -0.31 19.18
N HIS A 529 -13.85 -1.25 18.40
CA HIS A 529 -12.89 -2.22 18.92
C HIS A 529 -11.62 -1.52 19.43
N PRO A 530 -11.20 -1.72 20.70
CA PRO A 530 -10.10 -0.95 21.31
C PRO A 530 -8.74 -1.19 20.65
N ALA A 531 -8.53 -2.35 20.02
CA ALA A 531 -7.30 -2.67 19.30
C ALA A 531 -7.28 -2.22 17.82
N ILE A 532 -8.34 -1.56 17.33
CA ILE A 532 -8.42 -1.09 15.95
C ILE A 532 -8.44 0.43 15.96
N THR A 533 -7.25 1.02 15.84
CA THR A 533 -7.07 2.47 15.82
C THR A 533 -7.83 3.10 14.67
N LEU A 534 -8.58 4.19 14.90
CA LEU A 534 -9.26 4.92 13.81
C LEU A 534 -8.23 5.59 12.87
N PRO A 535 -8.56 5.80 11.59
CA PRO A 535 -7.61 6.41 10.65
C PRO A 535 -7.04 7.77 11.10
N PRO A 536 -7.81 8.72 11.69
CA PRO A 536 -7.26 9.97 12.20
C PRO A 536 -6.25 9.80 13.35
N ASP A 537 -6.34 8.69 14.09
CA ASP A 537 -5.58 8.43 15.31
C ASP A 537 -4.40 7.46 15.08
N LEU A 538 -4.10 7.13 13.82
CA LEU A 538 -3.16 6.05 13.45
C LEU A 538 -1.76 6.17 14.08
N TYR A 539 -1.33 7.40 14.39
CA TYR A 539 -0.02 7.70 14.99
C TYR A 539 -0.10 8.08 16.47
N GLY A 540 -1.25 7.79 17.11
CA GLY A 540 -1.50 7.99 18.53
C GLY A 540 -1.31 9.44 18.98
N ALA A 541 -0.81 9.62 20.20
CA ALA A 541 -0.60 10.94 20.80
C ALA A 541 0.54 11.75 20.14
N ALA A 542 1.38 11.13 19.31
CA ALA A 542 2.50 11.83 18.68
C ALA A 542 2.01 12.87 17.67
N ARG A 543 1.02 12.52 16.84
CA ARG A 543 0.39 13.43 15.87
C ARG A 543 -0.92 12.86 15.33
N ALA A 544 -1.82 13.74 14.90
CA ALA A 544 -3.00 13.35 14.13
C ALA A 544 -2.63 13.02 12.67
N ASN A 545 -3.24 11.99 12.09
CA ASN A 545 -3.11 11.64 10.68
C ASN A 545 -3.85 12.65 9.78
N SER A 546 -3.35 12.85 8.56
CA SER A 546 -4.05 13.61 7.52
C SER A 546 -5.34 12.88 7.10
N ARG A 547 -6.38 13.65 6.74
CA ARG A 547 -7.66 13.14 6.24
C ARG A 547 -7.72 13.21 4.72
N GLY A 548 -8.19 12.14 4.08
CA GLY A 548 -8.46 12.10 2.64
C GLY A 548 -9.89 12.48 2.28
N LEU A 549 -10.23 12.21 1.01
CA LEU A 549 -11.59 12.32 0.47
C LEU A 549 -11.99 10.96 -0.10
N ASP A 550 -13.24 10.56 0.10
CA ASP A 550 -13.80 9.38 -0.55
C ASP A 550 -14.27 9.73 -1.97
N LEU A 551 -13.48 9.37 -2.98
CA LEU A 551 -13.82 9.60 -4.39
C LEU A 551 -14.84 8.60 -4.95
N ALA A 552 -15.36 7.69 -4.12
CA ALA A 552 -16.53 6.87 -4.43
C ALA A 552 -17.84 7.46 -3.86
N ASP A 553 -17.78 8.46 -2.97
CA ASP A 553 -18.96 9.09 -2.36
C ASP A 553 -19.52 10.23 -3.23
N GLU A 554 -20.80 10.14 -3.61
CA GLU A 554 -21.41 11.11 -4.52
C GLU A 554 -21.51 12.52 -3.94
N ARG A 555 -21.63 12.66 -2.62
CA ARG A 555 -21.70 13.99 -1.98
C ARG A 555 -20.35 14.68 -2.06
N THR A 556 -19.27 13.92 -1.84
CA THR A 556 -17.90 14.36 -2.06
C THR A 556 -17.68 14.77 -3.52
N LEU A 557 -18.08 13.92 -4.47
CA LEU A 557 -17.94 14.23 -5.91
C LEU A 557 -18.77 15.45 -6.34
N ALA A 558 -19.98 15.62 -5.82
CA ALA A 558 -20.82 16.79 -6.09
C ALA A 558 -20.22 18.08 -5.51
N ASP A 559 -19.59 18.00 -4.32
CA ASP A 559 -18.85 19.14 -3.76
C ASP A 559 -17.65 19.51 -4.62
N LEU A 560 -16.86 18.51 -5.03
CA LEU A 560 -15.73 18.71 -5.93
C LEU A 560 -16.16 19.29 -7.27
N ALA A 561 -17.23 18.79 -7.89
CA ALA A 561 -17.75 19.33 -9.15
C ALA A 561 -18.06 20.83 -9.05
N ARG A 562 -18.71 21.27 -7.96
CA ARG A 562 -18.97 22.70 -7.71
C ARG A 562 -17.69 23.51 -7.54
N ARG A 563 -16.67 22.96 -6.87
CA ARG A 563 -15.38 23.64 -6.67
C ARG A 563 -14.59 23.77 -7.97
N PHE A 564 -14.54 22.74 -8.80
CA PHE A 564 -13.91 22.79 -10.12
C PHE A 564 -14.63 23.79 -11.03
N ALA A 565 -15.97 23.82 -11.01
CA ALA A 565 -16.74 24.80 -11.75
C ALA A 565 -16.46 26.24 -11.28
N ALA A 566 -16.37 26.47 -9.97
CA ALA A 566 -16.02 27.78 -9.42
C ALA A 566 -14.59 28.21 -9.80
N ASP A 567 -13.63 27.27 -9.73
CA ASP A 567 -12.22 27.53 -10.06
C ASP A 567 -11.97 27.78 -11.54
N ALA A 568 -12.81 27.25 -12.44
CA ALA A 568 -12.69 27.46 -13.89
C ALA A 568 -12.71 28.96 -14.29
N SER A 569 -13.37 29.81 -13.49
CA SER A 569 -13.40 31.27 -13.69
C SER A 569 -12.30 32.02 -12.94
N ARG A 570 -11.54 31.33 -12.07
CA ARG A 570 -10.51 31.92 -11.23
C ARG A 570 -9.19 32.02 -11.98
N THR A 571 -8.58 33.21 -11.94
CA THR A 571 -7.19 33.42 -12.35
C THR A 571 -6.31 33.45 -11.10
N TRP A 572 -5.46 32.45 -10.93
CA TRP A 572 -4.52 32.39 -9.82
C TRP A 572 -3.32 33.32 -10.04
N GLN A 573 -2.70 33.77 -8.95
CA GLN A 573 -1.52 34.64 -9.02
C GLN A 573 -0.43 34.19 -8.05
N ALA A 574 0.80 34.13 -8.56
CA ALA A 574 2.02 33.98 -7.80
C ALA A 574 2.95 35.16 -8.07
N GLU A 575 3.53 35.72 -7.03
CA GLU A 575 4.51 36.80 -7.11
C GLU A 575 5.50 36.62 -5.97
N PRO A 576 6.63 37.35 -5.96
CA PRO A 576 7.55 37.29 -4.84
C PRO A 576 6.84 37.72 -3.54
N LEU A 577 6.73 36.81 -2.57
CA LEU A 577 6.13 37.09 -1.27
C LEU A 577 7.24 37.42 -0.28
N ILE A 578 7.81 38.61 -0.44
CA ILE A 578 8.94 39.11 0.34
C ILE A 578 8.49 39.97 1.53
N ALA A 579 9.36 40.12 2.52
CA ALA A 579 9.06 40.85 3.75
C ALA A 579 9.12 42.38 3.57
N ARG A 580 9.91 42.85 2.61
CA ARG A 580 10.11 44.28 2.29
C ARG A 580 10.21 44.46 0.79
N GLY A 581 9.73 45.60 0.29
CA GLY A 581 9.69 45.90 -1.13
C GLY A 581 8.35 45.50 -1.76
N MET A 582 8.06 46.12 -2.90
CA MET A 582 6.96 45.72 -3.77
C MET A 582 7.57 45.12 -5.02
N PRO A 583 7.33 43.83 -5.30
CA PRO A 583 7.95 43.21 -6.45
C PRO A 583 7.58 43.97 -7.73
N GLN A 584 8.55 44.09 -8.63
CA GLN A 584 8.41 44.74 -9.93
C GLN A 584 8.76 43.69 -10.99
N GLY A 585 8.03 43.66 -12.09
CA GLY A 585 8.27 42.67 -13.14
C GLY A 585 7.01 42.33 -13.92
N PRO A 586 7.15 41.79 -15.15
CA PRO A 586 6.01 41.42 -15.97
C PRO A 586 5.33 40.17 -15.42
N TRP A 587 4.00 40.12 -15.56
CA TRP A 587 3.23 38.91 -15.37
C TRP A 587 3.42 37.96 -16.56
N GLN A 588 3.70 36.70 -16.28
CA GLN A 588 3.83 35.63 -17.26
C GLN A 588 2.69 34.61 -17.07
N PRO A 589 2.16 34.01 -18.15
CA PRO A 589 1.08 33.04 -18.04
C PRO A 589 1.57 31.70 -17.48
N VAL A 590 0.76 31.10 -16.60
CA VAL A 590 0.89 29.69 -16.16
C VAL A 590 -0.24 28.91 -16.80
N ARG A 591 0.10 27.91 -17.61
CA ARG A 591 -0.84 27.18 -18.48
C ARG A 591 -1.01 25.75 -18.01
N ASN A 592 -2.20 25.21 -18.25
CA ASN A 592 -2.52 23.84 -17.89
C ASN A 592 -1.78 22.85 -18.83
N PRO A 593 -1.00 21.88 -18.30
CA PRO A 593 -0.27 20.93 -19.14
C PRO A 593 -1.19 20.01 -19.96
N ALA A 594 -2.44 19.80 -19.54
CA ALA A 594 -3.43 18.98 -20.25
C ALA A 594 -4.13 19.75 -21.36
N ALA A 595 -4.13 21.09 -21.30
CA ALA A 595 -4.84 21.95 -22.23
C ALA A 595 -4.11 23.30 -22.34
N ALA A 596 -3.22 23.46 -23.33
CA ALA A 596 -2.35 24.64 -23.44
C ALA A 596 -3.13 25.98 -23.57
N SER A 597 -4.39 25.91 -24.02
CA SER A 597 -5.31 27.06 -24.09
C SER A 597 -5.90 27.47 -22.73
N ASP A 598 -5.93 26.58 -21.73
CA ASP A 598 -6.41 26.87 -20.38
C ASP A 598 -5.34 27.63 -19.59
N LEU A 599 -5.65 28.89 -19.27
CA LEU A 599 -4.83 29.75 -18.42
C LEU A 599 -5.22 29.52 -16.95
N VAL A 600 -4.33 28.86 -16.20
CA VAL A 600 -4.53 28.60 -14.77
C VAL A 600 -4.39 29.89 -13.97
N GLY A 601 -3.40 30.69 -14.34
CA GLY A 601 -3.06 31.90 -13.63
C GLY A 601 -1.88 32.62 -14.24
N GLN A 602 -1.26 33.50 -13.45
CA GLN A 602 -0.09 34.25 -13.84
C GLN A 602 0.96 34.24 -12.73
N VAL A 603 2.23 34.27 -13.13
CA VAL A 603 3.36 34.38 -12.23
C VAL A 603 4.16 35.63 -12.54
N ARG A 604 4.58 36.34 -11.51
CA ARG A 604 5.65 37.32 -11.58
C ARG A 604 6.89 36.70 -10.96
N GLU A 605 7.95 36.60 -11.76
CA GLU A 605 9.24 36.07 -11.29
C GLU A 605 9.99 37.12 -10.47
N ALA A 606 10.80 36.67 -9.52
CA ALA A 606 11.63 37.52 -8.68
C ALA A 606 12.77 38.14 -9.49
N THR A 607 12.98 39.45 -9.29
CA THR A 607 14.14 40.17 -9.80
C THR A 607 15.34 40.03 -8.87
N LEU A 608 16.52 40.45 -9.33
CA LEU A 608 17.72 40.52 -8.47
C LEU A 608 17.52 41.47 -7.28
N ASP A 609 16.76 42.56 -7.45
CA ASP A 609 16.46 43.50 -6.37
C ASP A 609 15.50 42.89 -5.33
N ASP A 610 14.52 42.11 -5.78
CA ASP A 610 13.64 41.33 -4.89
C ASP A 610 14.45 40.31 -4.08
N MET A 611 15.39 39.62 -4.74
CA MET A 611 16.28 38.65 -4.09
C MET A 611 17.16 39.32 -3.04
N GLN A 612 17.79 40.45 -3.36
CA GLN A 612 18.62 41.20 -2.43
C GLN A 612 17.80 41.65 -1.21
N SER A 613 16.60 42.19 -1.44
CA SER A 613 15.68 42.61 -0.38
C SER A 613 15.25 41.44 0.50
N ALA A 614 14.98 40.28 -0.11
CA ALA A 614 14.61 39.07 0.61
C ALA A 614 15.77 38.53 1.46
N LEU A 615 16.99 38.50 0.91
CA LEU A 615 18.19 38.07 1.64
C LEU A 615 18.46 38.99 2.84
N ASP A 616 18.39 40.31 2.67
CA ASP A 616 18.56 41.27 3.76
C ASP A 616 17.50 41.06 4.85
N ALA A 617 16.23 40.91 4.47
CA ALA A 617 15.15 40.67 5.42
C ALA A 617 15.29 39.33 6.16
N ALA A 618 15.72 38.27 5.47
CA ALA A 618 15.97 36.96 6.07
C ALA A 618 17.10 37.07 7.11
N THR A 619 18.21 37.69 6.75
CA THR A 619 19.33 37.92 7.68
C THR A 619 18.89 38.70 8.92
N MET A 620 18.07 39.74 8.76
CA MET A 620 17.53 40.51 9.89
C MET A 620 16.57 39.69 10.78
N ALA A 621 15.78 38.79 10.19
CA ALA A 621 14.79 37.99 10.91
C ALA A 621 15.38 36.74 11.59
N ALA A 622 16.57 36.29 11.18
CA ALA A 622 17.17 35.02 11.59
C ALA A 622 17.25 34.86 13.12
N ALA A 623 17.79 35.87 13.82
CA ALA A 623 17.94 35.81 15.28
C ALA A 623 16.59 35.75 16.00
N ALA A 624 15.60 36.52 15.56
CA ALA A 624 14.27 36.56 16.19
C ALA A 624 13.51 35.24 15.98
N TRP A 625 13.61 34.64 14.78
CA TRP A 625 12.98 33.34 14.52
C TRP A 625 13.68 32.20 15.27
N ALA A 626 15.01 32.19 15.31
CA ALA A 626 15.77 31.23 16.11
C ALA A 626 15.43 31.30 17.60
N ALA A 627 15.15 32.51 18.13
CA ALA A 627 14.75 32.73 19.51
C ALA A 627 13.30 32.30 19.82
N THR A 628 12.45 32.14 18.79
CA THR A 628 11.07 31.65 18.98
C THR A 628 11.11 30.23 19.57
N PRO A 629 10.40 29.93 20.68
CA PRO A 629 10.45 28.61 21.30
C PRO A 629 10.07 27.47 20.34
N PRO A 630 10.71 26.29 20.42
CA PRO A 630 10.39 25.12 19.60
C PRO A 630 8.89 24.76 19.57
N ALA A 631 8.22 24.82 20.72
CA ALA A 631 6.79 24.57 20.85
C ALA A 631 5.92 25.59 20.09
N GLU A 632 6.31 26.86 20.04
CA GLU A 632 5.61 27.89 19.26
C GLU A 632 5.82 27.71 17.76
N ARG A 633 7.03 27.29 17.34
CA ARG A 633 7.29 26.95 15.94
C ARG A 633 6.44 25.74 15.52
N ALA A 634 6.36 24.71 16.37
CA ALA A 634 5.50 23.55 16.17
C ALA A 634 4.02 23.94 16.03
N ALA A 635 3.51 24.80 16.91
CA ALA A 635 2.12 25.25 16.89
C ALA A 635 1.75 25.97 15.57
N ARG A 636 2.67 26.78 15.02
CA ARG A 636 2.47 27.46 13.71
C ARG A 636 2.42 26.46 12.55
N LEU A 637 3.26 25.43 12.58
CA LEU A 637 3.22 24.34 11.59
C LEU A 637 1.91 23.54 11.67
N GLU A 638 1.46 23.22 12.88
CA GLU A 638 0.16 22.53 13.09
C GLU A 638 -1.03 23.38 12.64
N ALA A 639 -0.99 24.70 12.88
CA ALA A 639 -2.01 25.63 12.39
C ALA A 639 -2.01 25.69 10.84
N ALA A 640 -0.84 25.66 10.20
CA ALA A 640 -0.75 25.56 8.75
C ALA A 640 -1.30 24.21 8.25
N ALA A 641 -1.03 23.12 8.97
CA ALA A 641 -1.55 21.80 8.63
C ALA A 641 -3.07 21.73 8.74
N ALA A 642 -3.65 22.32 9.79
CA ALA A 642 -5.10 22.45 9.94
C ALA A 642 -5.71 23.24 8.78
N ARG A 643 -5.08 24.36 8.40
CA ARG A 643 -5.53 25.16 7.27
C ARG A 643 -5.50 24.40 5.94
N LEU A 644 -4.38 23.75 5.60
CA LEU A 644 -4.30 22.94 4.37
C LEU A 644 -5.29 21.78 4.37
N GLN A 645 -5.55 21.18 5.54
CA GLN A 645 -6.54 20.12 5.69
C GLN A 645 -7.97 20.63 5.42
N ASP A 646 -8.31 21.83 5.89
CA ASP A 646 -9.61 22.46 5.68
C ASP A 646 -9.79 22.98 4.24
N GLU A 647 -8.68 23.40 3.61
CA GLU A 647 -8.65 23.85 2.22
C GLU A 647 -8.46 22.70 1.21
N LEU A 648 -8.34 21.45 1.64
CA LEU A 648 -7.98 20.31 0.78
C LEU A 648 -8.81 20.25 -0.50
N ALA A 649 -10.14 20.27 -0.39
CA ALA A 649 -11.03 20.21 -1.55
C ALA A 649 -10.92 21.46 -2.45
N ALA A 650 -10.56 22.62 -1.88
CA ALA A 650 -10.38 23.87 -2.62
C ALA A 650 -9.02 23.97 -3.34
N LEU A 651 -8.01 23.21 -2.90
CA LEU A 651 -6.69 23.14 -3.54
C LEU A 651 -6.64 22.16 -4.71
N LEU A 652 -7.56 21.18 -4.78
CA LEU A 652 -7.54 20.18 -5.86
C LEU A 652 -7.63 20.80 -7.26
N PRO A 653 -8.55 21.74 -7.58
CA PRO A 653 -8.60 22.33 -8.91
C PRO A 653 -7.26 22.95 -9.34
N LEU A 654 -6.55 23.60 -8.40
CA LEU A 654 -5.24 24.19 -8.68
C LEU A 654 -4.18 23.12 -8.97
N LEU A 655 -4.07 22.07 -8.15
CA LEU A 655 -3.11 20.98 -8.37
C LEU A 655 -3.38 20.21 -9.67
N VAL A 656 -4.66 19.98 -9.99
CA VAL A 656 -5.07 19.31 -11.22
C VAL A 656 -4.74 20.15 -12.45
N ARG A 657 -5.04 21.47 -12.41
CA ARG A 657 -4.85 22.37 -13.54
C ARG A 657 -3.40 22.83 -13.72
N GLU A 658 -2.67 23.10 -12.65
CA GLU A 658 -1.29 23.58 -12.72
C GLU A 658 -0.29 22.46 -12.96
N ALA A 659 -0.43 21.33 -12.25
CA ALA A 659 0.54 20.24 -12.26
C ALA A 659 0.06 18.99 -13.04
N GLY A 660 -1.15 19.02 -13.61
CA GLY A 660 -1.68 17.91 -14.40
C GLY A 660 -2.01 16.65 -13.60
N LYS A 661 -2.16 16.76 -12.28
CA LYS A 661 -2.40 15.60 -11.40
C LYS A 661 -3.83 15.10 -11.51
N THR A 662 -4.03 13.78 -11.42
CA THR A 662 -5.38 13.23 -11.20
C THR A 662 -5.92 13.69 -9.84
N CYS A 663 -7.25 13.67 -9.68
CA CYS A 663 -7.89 14.05 -8.41
C CYS A 663 -7.38 13.21 -7.23
N ALA A 664 -7.18 11.90 -7.42
CA ALA A 664 -6.64 11.02 -6.39
C ALA A 664 -5.20 11.39 -5.98
N ASN A 665 -4.34 11.70 -6.96
CA ASN A 665 -2.97 12.13 -6.67
C ASN A 665 -2.93 13.51 -6.00
N ALA A 666 -3.84 14.43 -6.35
CA ALA A 666 -3.95 15.73 -5.70
C ALA A 666 -4.40 15.60 -4.22
N VAL A 667 -5.35 14.70 -3.91
CA VAL A 667 -5.73 14.39 -2.52
C VAL A 667 -4.54 13.85 -1.74
N ALA A 668 -3.82 12.87 -2.31
CA ALA A 668 -2.64 12.29 -1.67
C ALA A 668 -1.55 13.33 -1.40
N GLU A 669 -1.35 14.28 -2.31
CA GLU A 669 -0.33 15.31 -2.14
C GLU A 669 -0.67 16.34 -1.05
N VAL A 670 -1.92 16.80 -0.96
CA VAL A 670 -2.33 17.68 0.14
C VAL A 670 -2.14 16.96 1.48
N ARG A 671 -2.49 15.67 1.55
CA ARG A 671 -2.28 14.85 2.75
C ARG A 671 -0.81 14.77 3.13
N GLU A 672 0.07 14.51 2.17
CA GLU A 672 1.52 14.44 2.41
C GLU A 672 2.08 15.78 2.93
N ALA A 673 1.60 16.92 2.40
CA ALA A 673 1.96 18.25 2.91
C ALA A 673 1.52 18.46 4.37
N VAL A 674 0.29 18.06 4.70
CA VAL A 674 -0.26 18.09 6.07
C VAL A 674 0.55 17.18 7.00
N ASP A 675 0.91 15.98 6.54
CA ASP A 675 1.69 15.03 7.33
C ASP A 675 3.11 15.54 7.59
N PHE A 676 3.79 16.17 6.62
CA PHE A 676 5.10 16.81 6.85
C PHE A 676 5.03 17.88 7.95
N LEU A 677 4.05 18.77 7.88
CA LEU A 677 3.87 19.84 8.87
C LEU A 677 3.68 19.27 10.28
N ARG A 678 2.79 18.29 10.43
CA ARG A 678 2.49 17.66 11.73
C ARG A 678 3.65 16.81 12.24
N TYR A 679 4.33 16.09 11.36
CA TYR A 679 5.46 15.25 11.73
C TYR A 679 6.62 16.11 12.27
N TYR A 680 7.05 17.14 11.53
CA TYR A 680 8.14 17.99 12.01
C TYR A 680 7.75 18.84 13.23
N ALA A 681 6.47 19.22 13.37
CA ALA A 681 5.97 19.84 14.60
C ALA A 681 6.08 18.90 15.81
N ALA A 682 5.75 17.62 15.64
CA ALA A 682 5.88 16.62 16.71
C ALA A 682 7.36 16.39 17.10
N GLU A 683 8.24 16.22 16.11
CA GLU A 683 9.68 16.00 16.35
C GLU A 683 10.32 17.18 17.10
N VAL A 684 10.05 18.42 16.66
CA VAL A 684 10.64 19.61 17.28
C VAL A 684 10.08 19.85 18.69
N ARG A 685 8.79 19.57 18.93
CA ARG A 685 8.17 19.69 20.26
C ARG A 685 8.79 18.71 21.26
N ARG A 686 9.16 17.51 20.80
CA ARG A 686 9.67 16.43 21.65
C ARG A 686 11.11 16.68 22.12
N ASP A 687 12.01 17.01 21.19
CA ASP A 687 13.46 16.89 21.43
C ASP A 687 14.25 18.22 21.37
N PHE A 688 13.68 19.30 20.82
CA PHE A 688 14.46 20.52 20.55
C PHE A 688 14.40 21.52 21.71
N ASP A 689 15.53 22.19 21.92
CA ASP A 689 15.72 23.29 22.86
C ASP A 689 16.67 24.32 22.22
N ASN A 690 16.31 25.61 22.24
CA ASN A 690 17.04 26.67 21.55
C ASN A 690 18.49 26.87 22.07
N ALA A 691 18.81 26.47 23.31
CA ALA A 691 20.17 26.56 23.85
C ALA A 691 21.09 25.49 23.24
N SER A 692 20.54 24.33 22.88
CA SER A 692 21.30 23.15 22.46
C SER A 692 21.17 22.82 20.98
N HIS A 693 20.07 23.22 20.33
CA HIS A 693 19.78 23.03 18.90
C HIS A 693 19.84 24.39 18.21
N VAL A 694 21.02 24.75 17.72
CA VAL A 694 21.27 26.06 17.09
C VAL A 694 21.02 25.94 15.58
N PRO A 695 20.13 26.75 14.98
CA PRO A 695 19.88 26.73 13.55
C PRO A 695 21.09 27.18 12.73
N LEU A 696 21.07 26.87 11.43
CA LEU A 696 22.07 27.34 10.46
C LEU A 696 21.95 28.84 10.19
N GLY A 697 20.72 29.35 10.03
CA GLY A 697 20.45 30.73 9.60
C GLY A 697 19.54 30.76 8.37
N PRO A 698 19.80 31.62 7.36
CA PRO A 698 19.07 31.60 6.10
C PRO A 698 19.30 30.31 5.31
N VAL A 699 18.22 29.60 4.98
CA VAL A 699 18.21 28.36 4.20
C VAL A 699 17.43 28.56 2.92
N VAL A 700 17.98 28.11 1.79
CA VAL A 700 17.28 28.11 0.50
C VAL A 700 16.62 26.74 0.30
N CYS A 701 15.31 26.75 0.01
CA CYS A 701 14.55 25.55 -0.36
C CYS A 701 14.20 25.62 -1.85
N ILE A 702 14.71 24.67 -2.64
CA ILE A 702 14.44 24.54 -4.07
C ILE A 702 13.67 23.23 -4.28
N SER A 703 12.42 23.36 -4.72
CA SER A 703 11.49 22.24 -4.85
C SER A 703 11.14 21.93 -6.31
N PRO A 704 10.77 20.68 -6.63
CA PRO A 704 10.44 20.26 -7.99
C PRO A 704 8.97 20.54 -8.33
N TRP A 705 8.62 20.40 -9.60
CA TRP A 705 7.26 20.60 -10.12
C TRP A 705 6.34 19.38 -9.93
N ASN A 706 6.91 18.20 -9.66
CA ASN A 706 6.13 16.95 -9.65
C ASN A 706 5.44 16.66 -8.31
N PHE A 707 5.92 17.26 -7.22
CA PHE A 707 5.22 17.37 -5.93
C PHE A 707 5.28 18.83 -5.47
N PRO A 708 4.57 19.71 -6.19
CA PRO A 708 4.72 21.14 -6.06
C PRO A 708 4.14 21.71 -4.75
N LEU A 709 3.32 20.94 -4.04
CA LEU A 709 2.81 21.27 -2.71
C LEU A 709 3.54 20.46 -1.63
N ALA A 710 3.62 19.14 -1.75
CA ALA A 710 4.11 18.28 -0.66
C ALA A 710 5.60 18.46 -0.38
N ILE A 711 6.47 18.29 -1.38
CA ILE A 711 7.92 18.43 -1.22
C ILE A 711 8.28 19.89 -0.91
N PHE A 712 7.63 20.85 -1.58
CA PHE A 712 7.77 22.28 -1.26
C PHE A 712 7.50 22.55 0.22
N THR A 713 6.35 22.10 0.72
CA THR A 713 5.95 22.30 2.12
C THR A 713 6.87 21.53 3.07
N GLY A 714 7.27 20.31 2.74
CA GLY A 714 8.15 19.49 3.57
C GLY A 714 9.52 20.12 3.78
N GLN A 715 10.17 20.61 2.72
CA GLN A 715 11.45 21.31 2.82
C GLN A 715 11.33 22.59 3.65
N VAL A 716 10.33 23.43 3.34
CA VAL A 716 10.09 24.70 4.04
C VAL A 716 9.78 24.47 5.52
N ALA A 717 8.89 23.53 5.83
CA ALA A 717 8.48 23.20 7.19
C ALA A 717 9.65 22.69 8.02
N ALA A 718 10.50 21.81 7.46
CA ALA A 718 11.67 21.30 8.16
C ALA A 718 12.65 22.42 8.56
N ALA A 719 12.97 23.31 7.63
CA ALA A 719 13.87 24.44 7.88
C ALA A 719 13.30 25.39 8.94
N LEU A 720 12.01 25.74 8.83
CA LEU A 720 11.31 26.57 9.81
C LEU A 720 11.25 25.91 11.20
N ALA A 721 10.94 24.61 11.27
CA ALA A 721 10.89 23.85 12.52
C ALA A 721 12.24 23.86 13.24
N ALA A 722 13.33 23.68 12.50
CA ALA A 722 14.69 23.75 13.05
C ALA A 722 15.13 25.17 13.48
N GLY A 723 14.31 26.20 13.24
CA GLY A 723 14.58 27.59 13.63
C GLY A 723 15.30 28.43 12.55
N ASN A 724 15.39 27.92 11.31
CA ASN A 724 15.97 28.62 10.18
C ASN A 724 14.94 29.54 9.52
N VAL A 725 15.41 30.62 8.90
CA VAL A 725 14.59 31.45 8.00
C VAL A 725 14.77 30.94 6.57
N VAL A 726 13.72 31.05 5.76
CA VAL A 726 13.61 30.32 4.50
C VAL A 726 13.40 31.26 3.31
N LEU A 727 14.20 31.03 2.26
CA LEU A 727 14.03 31.57 0.92
C LEU A 727 13.57 30.43 0.02
N ALA A 728 12.28 30.41 -0.30
CA ALA A 728 11.64 29.31 -1.03
C ALA A 728 11.58 29.62 -2.53
N LYS A 729 12.25 28.82 -3.35
CA LYS A 729 12.22 28.88 -4.82
C LYS A 729 11.48 27.64 -5.35
N PRO A 730 10.21 27.77 -5.78
CA PRO A 730 9.50 26.66 -6.42
C PRO A 730 9.99 26.43 -7.85
N ALA A 731 9.69 25.27 -8.42
CA ALA A 731 9.85 25.04 -9.85
C ALA A 731 9.02 26.04 -10.68
N GLU A 732 9.57 26.49 -11.81
CA GLU A 732 8.95 27.49 -12.68
C GLU A 732 7.64 27.03 -13.32
N GLN A 733 7.42 25.71 -13.41
CA GLN A 733 6.18 25.13 -13.91
C GLN A 733 5.01 25.26 -12.91
N THR A 734 5.28 25.33 -11.61
CA THR A 734 4.25 25.23 -10.55
C THR A 734 4.35 26.31 -9.45
N PRO A 735 4.40 27.61 -9.79
CA PRO A 735 4.56 28.68 -8.82
C PRO A 735 3.28 29.03 -8.03
N LEU A 736 2.08 28.76 -8.56
CA LEU A 736 0.80 29.18 -8.00
C LEU A 736 0.45 28.40 -6.74
N VAL A 737 0.60 27.07 -6.76
CA VAL A 737 0.38 26.23 -5.58
C VAL A 737 1.42 26.48 -4.49
N ALA A 738 2.68 26.77 -4.85
CA ALA A 738 3.70 27.19 -3.90
C ALA A 738 3.31 28.52 -3.21
N ALA A 739 2.76 29.48 -3.97
CA ALA A 739 2.23 30.71 -3.39
C ALA A 739 1.04 30.46 -2.46
N ALA A 740 0.16 29.51 -2.77
CA ALA A 740 -0.92 29.10 -1.88
C ALA A 740 -0.37 28.52 -0.56
N ALA A 741 0.64 27.65 -0.62
CA ALA A 741 1.30 27.07 0.55
C ALA A 741 1.95 28.14 1.45
N VAL A 742 2.68 29.10 0.87
CA VAL A 742 3.30 30.20 1.64
C VAL A 742 2.24 31.10 2.28
N ARG A 743 1.15 31.42 1.56
CA ARG A 743 0.02 32.17 2.14
C ARG A 743 -0.61 31.43 3.32
N ALA A 744 -0.73 30.10 3.24
CA ALA A 744 -1.24 29.29 4.33
C ALA A 744 -0.30 29.33 5.56
N LEU A 745 1.02 29.23 5.35
CA LEU A 745 2.02 29.35 6.42
C LEU A 745 2.04 30.75 7.06
N HIS A 746 1.95 31.82 6.26
CA HIS A 746 1.84 33.18 6.79
C HIS A 746 0.55 33.37 7.60
N ALA A 747 -0.58 32.87 7.09
CA ALA A 747 -1.86 32.91 7.81
C ALA A 747 -1.84 32.11 9.12
N ALA A 748 -1.00 31.07 9.20
CA ALA A 748 -0.75 30.29 10.41
C ALA A 748 0.24 30.95 11.39
N GLY A 749 0.70 32.17 11.09
CA GLY A 749 1.55 32.97 11.97
C GLY A 749 3.05 32.84 11.71
N VAL A 750 3.49 32.19 10.63
CA VAL A 750 4.91 32.24 10.22
C VAL A 750 5.24 33.68 9.78
N PRO A 751 6.23 34.35 10.38
CA PRO A 751 6.54 35.74 10.03
C PRO A 751 7.06 35.85 8.59
N ARG A 752 6.70 36.93 7.89
CA ARG A 752 7.17 37.17 6.50
C ARG A 752 8.69 37.19 6.38
N GLY A 753 9.41 37.71 7.37
CA GLY A 753 10.88 37.67 7.37
C GLY A 753 11.46 36.26 7.55
N ALA A 754 10.69 35.34 8.15
CA ALA A 754 11.11 33.96 8.36
C ALA A 754 10.80 33.05 7.15
N LEU A 755 9.84 33.41 6.30
CA LEU A 755 9.52 32.67 5.08
C LEU A 755 9.19 33.62 3.95
N GLN A 756 9.99 33.59 2.88
CA GLN A 756 9.79 34.41 1.68
C GLN A 756 9.76 33.53 0.43
N LEU A 757 8.82 33.80 -0.48
CA LEU A 757 8.69 33.11 -1.75
C LEU A 757 9.39 33.91 -2.86
N LEU A 758 10.20 33.24 -3.67
CA LEU A 758 10.92 33.81 -4.81
C LEU A 758 10.69 32.93 -6.06
N PRO A 759 9.55 33.08 -6.75
CA PRO A 759 9.29 32.37 -8.02
C PRO A 759 10.30 32.81 -9.08
N GLY A 760 10.73 31.91 -9.97
CA GLY A 760 11.63 32.27 -11.07
C GLY A 760 12.34 31.07 -11.66
N ARG A 761 13.28 31.31 -12.57
CA ARG A 761 14.07 30.25 -13.24
C ARG A 761 15.20 29.72 -12.36
N GLY A 762 15.60 28.47 -12.59
CA GLY A 762 16.68 27.82 -11.84
C GLY A 762 18.04 28.47 -12.11
N GLU A 763 18.32 28.76 -13.38
CA GLU A 763 19.58 29.33 -13.88
C GLU A 763 19.81 30.79 -13.48
N THR A 764 18.75 31.51 -13.09
CA THR A 764 18.84 32.89 -12.60
C THR A 764 18.61 32.95 -11.09
N VAL A 765 17.36 32.82 -10.64
CA VAL A 765 16.98 33.00 -9.23
C VAL A 765 17.59 31.90 -8.36
N GLY A 766 17.47 30.63 -8.75
CA GLY A 766 18.01 29.51 -7.98
C GLY A 766 19.53 29.57 -7.82
N ALA A 767 20.25 29.76 -8.93
CA ALA A 767 21.71 29.83 -8.94
C ALA A 767 22.25 31.02 -8.12
N ALA A 768 21.64 32.21 -8.26
CA ALA A 768 22.06 33.39 -7.53
C ALA A 768 21.80 33.28 -6.02
N LEU A 769 20.68 32.68 -5.60
CA LEU A 769 20.41 32.41 -4.18
C LEU A 769 21.47 31.48 -3.57
N VAL A 770 21.81 30.39 -4.26
CA VAL A 770 22.78 29.40 -3.74
C VAL A 770 24.20 29.96 -3.66
N ALA A 771 24.56 30.88 -4.56
CA ALA A 771 25.86 31.54 -4.60
C ALA A 771 26.04 32.60 -3.50
N ASP A 772 24.97 33.14 -2.92
CA ASP A 772 25.05 34.20 -1.93
C ASP A 772 25.63 33.72 -0.59
N ALA A 773 26.58 34.48 -0.04
CA ALA A 773 27.30 34.13 1.19
C ALA A 773 26.42 34.12 2.45
N ARG A 774 25.29 34.83 2.45
CA ARG A 774 24.35 34.85 3.59
C ARG A 774 23.58 33.54 3.74
N VAL A 775 23.44 32.74 2.67
CA VAL A 775 22.77 31.44 2.71
C VAL A 775 23.64 30.42 3.42
N GLN A 776 23.14 29.84 4.51
CA GLN A 776 23.86 28.91 5.38
C GLN A 776 23.48 27.44 5.17
N GLY A 777 22.52 27.15 4.30
CA GLY A 777 22.15 25.77 3.92
C GLY A 777 21.23 25.74 2.70
N VAL A 778 21.22 24.61 2.00
CA VAL A 778 20.40 24.39 0.80
C VAL A 778 19.68 23.05 0.90
N LEU A 779 18.36 23.07 0.74
CA LEU A 779 17.53 21.90 0.50
C LEU A 779 17.13 21.92 -0.97
N PHE A 780 17.48 20.88 -1.70
CA PHE A 780 17.20 20.73 -3.11
C PHE A 780 16.53 19.39 -3.37
N THR A 781 15.47 19.41 -4.17
CA THR A 781 14.93 18.20 -4.77
C THR A 781 14.72 18.41 -6.26
N GLY A 782 15.32 17.57 -7.09
CA GLY A 782 15.34 17.73 -8.54
C GLY A 782 16.33 16.78 -9.22
N SER A 783 16.88 17.15 -10.37
CA SER A 783 17.79 16.26 -11.12
C SER A 783 19.19 16.18 -10.50
N THR A 784 19.85 15.03 -10.71
CA THR A 784 21.23 14.79 -10.27
C THR A 784 22.21 15.79 -10.90
N GLU A 785 22.00 16.18 -12.15
CA GLU A 785 22.81 17.15 -12.87
C GLU A 785 22.78 18.53 -12.21
N VAL A 786 21.59 18.99 -11.80
CA VAL A 786 21.44 20.27 -11.11
C VAL A 786 22.00 20.18 -9.69
N ALA A 787 21.76 19.09 -8.96
CA ALA A 787 22.36 18.90 -7.63
C ALA A 787 23.90 19.00 -7.66
N ARG A 788 24.55 18.41 -8.67
CA ARG A 788 26.01 18.51 -8.88
C ARG A 788 26.44 19.93 -9.24
N LEU A 789 25.63 20.70 -9.98
CA LEU A 789 25.90 22.11 -10.22
C LEU A 789 25.84 22.91 -8.91
N LEU A 790 24.84 22.68 -8.07
CA LEU A 790 24.72 23.34 -6.76
C LEU A 790 25.89 22.97 -5.85
N GLN A 791 26.30 21.70 -5.80
CA GLN A 791 27.50 21.26 -5.08
C GLN A 791 28.76 22.02 -5.52
N ARG A 792 28.98 22.19 -6.84
CA ARG A 792 30.13 22.95 -7.36
C ARG A 792 30.09 24.44 -6.99
N THR A 793 28.91 25.02 -6.89
CA THR A 793 28.77 26.40 -6.42
C THR A 793 29.09 26.49 -4.92
N LEU A 794 28.55 25.57 -4.13
CA LEU A 794 28.75 25.54 -2.67
C LEU A 794 30.17 25.18 -2.26
N SER A 795 30.91 24.40 -3.06
CA SER A 795 32.29 23.99 -2.73
C SER A 795 33.29 25.16 -2.67
N ARG A 796 32.89 26.34 -3.14
CA ARG A 796 33.71 27.56 -3.13
C ARG A 796 33.50 28.43 -1.90
N ARG A 797 32.63 28.01 -0.97
CA ARG A 797 32.28 28.81 0.21
C ARG A 797 32.07 27.95 1.45
N LEU A 798 32.26 28.58 2.60
CA LEU A 798 31.94 28.02 3.91
C LEU A 798 30.79 28.82 4.52
N THR A 799 30.14 28.25 5.54
CA THR A 799 29.20 28.95 6.40
C THR A 799 29.93 30.03 7.21
N ALA A 800 29.17 30.92 7.86
CA ALA A 800 29.72 31.92 8.78
C ALA A 800 30.49 31.28 9.96
N GLY A 801 30.19 30.01 10.29
CA GLY A 801 30.92 29.22 11.29
C GLY A 801 32.16 28.50 10.76
N GLY A 802 32.58 28.75 9.52
CA GLY A 802 33.75 28.11 8.90
C GLY A 802 33.54 26.65 8.50
N GLN A 803 32.27 26.20 8.39
CA GLN A 803 31.93 24.82 8.04
C GLN A 803 31.50 24.70 6.57
N PRO A 804 31.63 23.53 5.90
CA PRO A 804 31.01 23.31 4.61
C PRO A 804 29.51 23.60 4.65
N VAL A 805 28.98 24.28 3.63
CA VAL A 805 27.54 24.61 3.58
C VAL A 805 26.73 23.33 3.39
N PRO A 806 25.80 22.99 4.30
CA PRO A 806 24.96 21.80 4.16
C PRO A 806 24.13 21.86 2.87
N LEU A 807 24.26 20.81 2.06
CA LEU A 807 23.39 20.51 0.94
C LEU A 807 22.65 19.22 1.24
N ILE A 808 21.33 19.30 1.36
CA ILE A 808 20.44 18.14 1.28
C ILE A 808 19.94 18.10 -0.15
N ALA A 809 20.40 17.13 -0.93
CA ALA A 809 19.99 16.95 -2.32
C ALA A 809 19.31 15.59 -2.47
N GLU A 810 18.00 15.60 -2.68
CA GLU A 810 17.23 14.41 -3.04
C GLU A 810 17.01 14.40 -4.55
N THR A 811 17.42 13.35 -5.24
CA THR A 811 17.49 13.32 -6.70
C THR A 811 16.71 12.13 -7.30
N GLY A 812 16.92 11.86 -8.58
CA GLY A 812 16.22 10.83 -9.34
C GLY A 812 16.57 9.39 -8.94
N GLY A 813 15.91 8.42 -9.57
CA GLY A 813 16.16 7.00 -9.34
C GLY A 813 16.02 6.16 -10.61
N GLN A 814 16.79 5.07 -10.69
CA GLN A 814 16.57 3.99 -11.65
C GLN A 814 15.89 2.81 -10.95
N ASN A 815 14.69 3.07 -10.44
CA ASN A 815 14.02 2.18 -9.49
C ASN A 815 13.65 0.84 -10.12
N ALA A 816 13.94 -0.25 -9.39
CA ALA A 816 13.75 -1.61 -9.87
C ALA A 816 12.72 -2.39 -9.05
N LEU A 817 11.94 -3.24 -9.71
CA LEU A 817 11.04 -4.21 -9.07
C LEU A 817 11.42 -5.61 -9.57
N VAL A 818 11.78 -6.50 -8.64
CA VAL A 818 12.07 -7.90 -8.95
C VAL A 818 10.78 -8.72 -8.77
N VAL A 819 10.43 -9.54 -9.74
CA VAL A 819 9.28 -10.44 -9.67
C VAL A 819 9.73 -11.85 -10.01
N ASP A 820 9.59 -12.78 -9.05
CA ASP A 820 9.85 -14.20 -9.28
C ASP A 820 8.58 -14.97 -9.67
N SER A 821 8.72 -16.25 -9.97
CA SER A 821 7.60 -17.10 -10.41
C SER A 821 6.63 -17.52 -9.30
N SER A 822 6.91 -17.17 -8.03
CA SER A 822 6.01 -17.41 -6.90
C SER A 822 5.03 -16.27 -6.65
N ALA A 823 5.25 -15.11 -7.27
CA ALA A 823 4.37 -13.95 -7.15
C ALA A 823 2.96 -14.22 -7.69
N LEU A 824 1.95 -13.65 -7.02
CA LEU A 824 0.60 -13.58 -7.57
C LEU A 824 0.59 -12.54 -8.71
N VAL A 825 0.38 -13.00 -9.95
CA VAL A 825 0.53 -12.17 -11.16
C VAL A 825 -0.44 -11.00 -11.15
N GLU A 826 -1.68 -11.20 -10.71
CA GLU A 826 -2.72 -10.17 -10.66
C GLU A 826 -2.32 -9.01 -9.74
N GLN A 827 -1.79 -9.34 -8.55
CA GLN A 827 -1.30 -8.35 -7.60
C GLN A 827 -0.05 -7.64 -8.14
N ALA A 828 0.92 -8.40 -8.66
CA ALA A 828 2.14 -7.84 -9.22
C ALA A 828 1.82 -6.86 -10.38
N VAL A 829 0.89 -7.22 -11.27
CA VAL A 829 0.46 -6.35 -12.38
C VAL A 829 -0.18 -5.07 -11.87
N ALA A 830 -1.09 -5.14 -10.90
CA ALA A 830 -1.70 -3.94 -10.31
C ALA A 830 -0.66 -3.00 -9.69
N ASP A 831 0.31 -3.57 -8.97
CA ASP A 831 1.39 -2.81 -8.33
C ASP A 831 2.41 -2.25 -9.34
N ILE A 832 2.73 -2.99 -10.40
CA ILE A 832 3.56 -2.52 -11.53
C ILE A 832 2.89 -1.35 -12.23
N VAL A 833 1.59 -1.47 -12.55
CA VAL A 833 0.83 -0.42 -13.23
C VAL A 833 0.81 0.87 -12.40
N SER A 834 0.47 0.75 -11.11
CA SER A 834 0.49 1.86 -10.17
C SER A 834 1.89 2.49 -10.08
N SER A 835 2.94 1.67 -9.94
CA SER A 835 4.30 2.16 -9.76
C SER A 835 4.89 2.83 -11.01
N ALA A 836 4.56 2.35 -12.21
CA ALA A 836 5.18 2.82 -13.45
C ALA A 836 4.42 3.98 -14.12
N PHE A 837 3.09 4.00 -14.02
CA PHE A 837 2.25 4.86 -14.86
C PHE A 837 1.40 5.88 -14.09
N ASP A 838 1.20 5.72 -12.77
CA ASP A 838 0.56 6.75 -11.94
C ASP A 838 1.29 8.09 -12.08
N SER A 839 0.55 9.20 -12.09
CA SER A 839 1.09 10.54 -12.32
C SER A 839 1.90 10.66 -13.63
N ALA A 840 1.56 9.87 -14.65
CA ALA A 840 2.33 9.72 -15.89
C ALA A 840 3.80 9.31 -15.66
N GLY A 841 4.08 8.52 -14.63
CA GLY A 841 5.44 8.11 -14.27
C GLY A 841 6.33 9.26 -13.76
N GLN A 842 5.75 10.41 -13.41
CA GLN A 842 6.48 11.60 -12.95
C GLN A 842 6.71 11.61 -11.43
N ARG A 843 6.95 10.43 -10.85
CA ARG A 843 7.41 10.30 -9.45
C ARG A 843 8.88 9.89 -9.48
N CYS A 844 9.69 10.47 -8.59
CA CYS A 844 11.06 10.00 -8.40
C CYS A 844 11.11 8.52 -7.97
N SER A 845 10.07 8.04 -7.27
CA SER A 845 9.87 6.63 -6.89
C SER A 845 9.27 5.73 -7.97
N ALA A 846 8.91 6.26 -9.15
CA ALA A 846 8.23 5.47 -10.17
C ALA A 846 9.11 4.30 -10.65
N LEU A 847 8.47 3.16 -10.91
CA LEU A 847 9.14 1.96 -11.42
C LEU A 847 9.69 2.20 -12.82
N ARG A 848 11.01 2.08 -12.97
CA ARG A 848 11.71 2.25 -14.25
C ARG A 848 12.11 0.93 -14.87
N LEU A 849 12.49 -0.05 -14.05
CA LEU A 849 13.00 -1.35 -14.46
C LEU A 849 12.26 -2.49 -13.74
N LEU A 850 11.44 -3.23 -14.47
CA LEU A 850 10.88 -4.50 -14.02
C LEU A 850 11.85 -5.63 -14.38
N CYS A 851 12.40 -6.31 -13.39
CA CYS A 851 13.16 -7.53 -13.56
C CYS A 851 12.24 -8.72 -13.27
N VAL A 852 11.87 -9.49 -14.29
CA VAL A 852 10.94 -10.61 -14.17
C VAL A 852 11.65 -11.93 -14.45
N GLN A 853 11.43 -12.92 -13.60
CA GLN A 853 11.95 -14.27 -13.79
C GLN A 853 11.41 -14.84 -15.11
N GLU A 854 12.28 -15.51 -15.89
CA GLU A 854 11.98 -15.95 -17.25
C GLU A 854 10.71 -16.80 -17.36
N GLU A 855 10.49 -17.73 -16.43
CA GLU A 855 9.34 -18.64 -16.43
C GLU A 855 7.99 -17.95 -16.14
N ALA A 856 7.99 -16.77 -15.52
CA ALA A 856 6.79 -15.98 -15.24
C ALA A 856 6.55 -14.86 -16.27
N ALA A 857 7.56 -14.54 -17.08
CA ALA A 857 7.61 -13.31 -17.85
C ALA A 857 6.50 -13.20 -18.90
N ASP A 858 6.19 -14.25 -19.65
CA ASP A 858 5.19 -14.20 -20.73
C ASP A 858 3.77 -13.97 -20.18
N ARG A 859 3.38 -14.72 -19.14
CA ARG A 859 2.07 -14.56 -18.47
C ARG A 859 1.93 -13.17 -17.86
N LEU A 860 2.96 -12.72 -17.13
CA LEU A 860 2.96 -11.40 -16.51
C LEU A 860 2.87 -10.30 -17.56
N LEU A 861 3.67 -10.36 -18.63
CA LEU A 861 3.66 -9.34 -19.67
C LEU A 861 2.36 -9.31 -20.47
N TYR A 862 1.73 -10.46 -20.70
CA TYR A 862 0.41 -10.53 -21.32
C TYR A 862 -0.63 -9.76 -20.49
N MET A 863 -0.73 -10.09 -19.20
CA MET A 863 -1.69 -9.45 -18.29
C MET A 863 -1.36 -7.97 -18.06
N LEU A 864 -0.07 -7.62 -17.93
CA LEU A 864 0.38 -6.24 -17.79
C LEU A 864 -0.01 -5.38 -18.99
N ARG A 865 0.25 -5.84 -20.21
CA ARG A 865 -0.14 -5.12 -21.43
C ARG A 865 -1.65 -4.93 -21.51
N GLY A 866 -2.42 -5.96 -21.17
CA GLY A 866 -3.87 -5.86 -21.08
C GLY A 866 -4.32 -4.83 -20.05
N ALA A 867 -3.75 -4.83 -18.84
CA ALA A 867 -4.09 -3.85 -17.81
C ALA A 867 -3.72 -2.41 -18.21
N VAL A 868 -2.56 -2.21 -18.85
CA VAL A 868 -2.14 -0.88 -19.36
C VAL A 868 -3.06 -0.40 -20.49
N GLN A 869 -3.57 -1.30 -21.32
CA GLN A 869 -4.55 -0.98 -22.37
C GLN A 869 -5.87 -0.43 -21.80
N GLU A 870 -6.20 -0.76 -20.55
CA GLU A 870 -7.42 -0.31 -19.87
C GLU A 870 -7.29 1.07 -19.20
N LEU A 871 -6.10 1.67 -19.19
CA LEU A 871 -5.84 2.98 -18.59
C LEU A 871 -6.31 4.11 -19.51
N ARG A 872 -7.05 5.06 -18.96
CA ARG A 872 -7.51 6.26 -19.67
C ARG A 872 -6.46 7.37 -19.56
N LEU A 873 -5.79 7.63 -20.68
CA LEU A 873 -5.03 8.85 -20.90
C LEU A 873 -5.98 10.01 -21.26
N GLY A 874 -5.90 11.14 -20.56
CA GLY A 874 -6.79 12.28 -20.81
C GLY A 874 -6.64 13.44 -19.84
N ASP A 875 -7.62 14.35 -19.88
CA ASP A 875 -7.70 15.51 -19.00
C ASP A 875 -7.89 15.06 -17.54
N PRO A 876 -6.99 15.43 -16.62
CA PRO A 876 -7.06 14.98 -15.23
C PRO A 876 -8.20 15.61 -14.42
N ARG A 877 -8.93 16.59 -14.98
CA ARG A 877 -10.18 17.10 -14.41
C ARG A 877 -11.28 16.05 -14.44
N GLU A 878 -11.23 15.10 -15.37
CA GLU A 878 -12.18 14.00 -15.46
C GLU A 878 -11.81 12.91 -14.44
N LEU A 879 -12.76 12.52 -13.57
CA LEU A 879 -12.53 11.43 -12.61
C LEU A 879 -12.13 10.10 -13.29
N ALA A 880 -12.56 9.87 -14.53
CA ALA A 880 -12.23 8.68 -15.29
C ALA A 880 -10.78 8.63 -15.79
N THR A 881 -10.04 9.75 -15.73
CA THR A 881 -8.65 9.80 -16.20
C THR A 881 -7.72 9.11 -15.20
N ASP A 882 -6.97 8.12 -15.68
CA ASP A 882 -5.96 7.41 -14.89
C ASP A 882 -4.57 8.03 -15.07
N ILE A 883 -4.28 8.53 -16.27
CA ILE A 883 -2.98 9.10 -16.64
C ILE A 883 -3.22 10.51 -17.21
N GLY A 884 -2.68 11.51 -16.51
CA GLY A 884 -2.67 12.91 -16.95
C GLY A 884 -1.55 13.21 -17.96
N PRO A 885 -1.33 14.49 -18.27
CA PRO A 885 -0.22 14.93 -19.12
C PRO A 885 1.13 14.79 -18.40
N VAL A 886 2.22 14.82 -19.16
CA VAL A 886 3.52 15.23 -18.62
C VAL A 886 3.58 16.75 -18.48
N ILE A 887 4.48 17.26 -17.64
CA ILE A 887 4.43 18.67 -17.19
C ILE A 887 4.56 19.70 -18.32
N ASP A 888 5.33 19.42 -19.36
CA ASP A 888 5.53 20.32 -20.48
C ASP A 888 5.98 19.59 -21.76
N ALA A 889 6.07 20.35 -22.86
CA ALA A 889 6.43 19.82 -24.17
C ALA A 889 7.90 19.36 -24.26
N GLU A 890 8.79 19.92 -23.43
CA GLU A 890 10.19 19.51 -23.37
C GLU A 890 10.31 18.11 -22.77
N ALA A 891 9.63 17.87 -21.64
CA ALA A 891 9.54 16.55 -21.03
C ALA A 891 8.97 15.52 -22.02
N ALA A 892 7.87 15.85 -22.71
CA ALA A 892 7.29 14.98 -23.73
C ALA A 892 8.28 14.64 -24.85
N GLY A 893 9.00 15.65 -25.37
CA GLY A 893 9.98 15.48 -26.42
C GLY A 893 11.16 14.58 -26.02
N LEU A 894 11.66 14.73 -24.78
CA LEU A 894 12.74 13.91 -24.24
C LEU A 894 12.33 12.44 -24.12
N ILE A 895 11.11 12.18 -23.63
CA ILE A 895 10.60 10.81 -23.47
C ILE A 895 10.40 10.13 -24.83
N GLU A 896 9.77 10.82 -25.79
CA GLU A 896 9.57 10.27 -27.14
C GLU A 896 10.90 10.04 -27.87
N SER A 897 11.91 10.89 -27.64
CA SER A 897 13.26 10.70 -28.19
C SER A 897 13.94 9.44 -27.65
N HIS A 898 13.80 9.17 -26.35
CA HIS A 898 14.29 7.95 -25.72
C HIS A 898 13.66 6.70 -26.34
N LEU A 899 12.33 6.69 -26.50
CA LEU A 899 11.61 5.57 -27.12
C LEU A 899 12.05 5.32 -28.57
N ARG A 900 12.19 6.37 -29.38
CA ARG A 900 12.71 6.26 -30.76
C ARG A 900 14.13 5.70 -30.79
N THR A 901 14.97 6.09 -29.83
CA THR A 901 16.35 5.60 -29.74
C THR A 901 16.39 4.10 -29.44
N LEU A 902 15.61 3.62 -28.46
CA LEU A 902 15.54 2.20 -28.15
C LEU A 902 14.92 1.38 -29.30
N GLN A 903 13.90 1.90 -29.96
CA GLN A 903 13.31 1.27 -31.14
C GLN A 903 14.33 1.17 -32.29
N ALA A 904 15.12 2.21 -32.53
CA ALA A 904 16.20 2.19 -33.53
C ALA A 904 17.33 1.21 -33.16
N ARG A 905 17.55 0.93 -31.87
CA ARG A 905 18.44 -0.13 -31.35
C ARG A 905 17.80 -1.54 -31.39
N GLY A 906 16.65 -1.69 -32.04
CA GLY A 906 15.94 -2.97 -32.22
C GLY A 906 15.21 -3.48 -30.99
N ARG A 907 14.99 -2.66 -29.96
CA ARG A 907 14.21 -3.06 -28.77
C ARG A 907 12.72 -3.12 -29.11
N ARG A 908 12.01 -4.05 -28.49
CA ARG A 908 10.54 -4.14 -28.60
C ARG A 908 9.92 -3.04 -27.76
N VAL A 909 9.29 -2.06 -28.42
CA VAL A 909 8.51 -1.00 -27.77
C VAL A 909 7.04 -1.30 -27.99
N TRP A 910 6.33 -1.67 -26.92
CA TRP A 910 4.89 -1.85 -26.93
C TRP A 910 4.21 -0.59 -26.34
N ARG A 911 3.12 -0.16 -26.96
CA ARG A 911 2.26 0.94 -26.48
C ARG A 911 0.80 0.51 -26.64
N PRO A 912 -0.12 0.95 -25.75
CA PRO A 912 -1.53 0.67 -25.91
C PRO A 912 -2.05 1.31 -27.20
N ALA A 913 -2.96 0.62 -27.87
CA ALA A 913 -3.57 1.13 -29.09
C ALA A 913 -4.50 2.31 -28.74
N LEU A 914 -4.07 3.52 -29.12
CA LEU A 914 -4.94 4.69 -29.15
C LEU A 914 -5.41 4.90 -30.58
N GLY A 915 -6.72 5.09 -30.78
CA GLY A 915 -7.24 5.47 -32.10
C GLY A 915 -6.53 6.71 -32.62
N ALA A 916 -6.12 6.72 -33.90
CA ALA A 916 -5.28 7.78 -34.47
C ALA A 916 -5.82 9.19 -34.23
N SER A 917 -7.15 9.37 -34.34
CA SER A 917 -7.82 10.63 -34.05
C SER A 917 -7.68 11.07 -32.58
N ARG A 918 -7.72 10.13 -31.63
CA ARG A 918 -7.60 10.44 -30.20
C ARG A 918 -6.17 10.79 -29.82
N ALA A 919 -5.18 10.06 -30.35
CA ALA A 919 -3.77 10.38 -30.15
C ALA A 919 -3.42 11.77 -30.72
N ALA A 920 -3.88 12.07 -31.93
CA ALA A 920 -3.72 13.40 -32.54
C ALA A 920 -4.44 14.49 -31.73
N SER A 921 -5.64 14.22 -31.21
CA SER A 921 -6.38 15.17 -30.37
C SER A 921 -5.65 15.48 -29.06
N LEU A 922 -5.14 14.47 -28.36
CA LEU A 922 -4.43 14.66 -27.09
C LEU A 922 -3.14 15.48 -27.30
N THR A 923 -2.35 15.12 -28.31
CA THR A 923 -1.11 15.84 -28.64
C THR A 923 -1.33 17.26 -29.14
N ALA A 924 -2.49 17.56 -29.74
CA ALA A 924 -2.89 18.92 -30.10
C ALA A 924 -3.39 19.74 -28.90
N GLN A 925 -3.93 19.09 -27.85
CA GLN A 925 -4.48 19.76 -26.67
C GLN A 925 -3.42 20.10 -25.63
N GLY A 926 -2.53 19.16 -25.32
CA GLY A 926 -1.56 19.29 -24.24
C GLY A 926 -0.36 18.35 -24.39
N SER A 927 0.46 18.30 -23.34
CA SER A 927 1.71 17.55 -23.33
C SER A 927 1.47 16.10 -22.87
N PHE A 928 0.94 15.24 -23.75
CA PHE A 928 0.66 13.85 -23.41
C PHE A 928 1.70 12.89 -23.97
N VAL A 929 2.07 11.88 -23.18
CA VAL A 929 2.90 10.74 -23.62
C VAL A 929 2.12 9.45 -23.39
N VAL A 930 1.96 8.67 -24.46
CA VAL A 930 1.30 7.36 -24.38
C VAL A 930 2.21 6.40 -23.61
N PRO A 931 1.70 5.66 -22.60
CA PRO A 931 2.49 4.68 -21.86
C PRO A 931 3.25 3.72 -22.77
N ALA A 932 4.46 3.33 -22.36
CA ALA A 932 5.27 2.39 -23.12
C ALA A 932 5.86 1.31 -22.22
N VAL A 933 5.92 0.08 -22.75
CA VAL A 933 6.63 -1.06 -22.16
C VAL A 933 7.74 -1.46 -23.13
N VAL A 934 8.99 -1.40 -22.67
CA VAL A 934 10.18 -1.64 -23.49
C VAL A 934 10.98 -2.81 -22.96
N GLU A 935 11.20 -3.83 -23.79
CA GLU A 935 12.02 -4.99 -23.38
C GLU A 935 13.50 -4.76 -23.70
N LEU A 936 14.34 -4.85 -22.67
CA LEU A 936 15.79 -4.63 -22.72
C LEU A 936 16.55 -5.96 -22.83
N ALA A 937 17.77 -5.89 -23.38
CA ALA A 937 18.74 -6.99 -23.32
C ALA A 937 19.60 -6.95 -22.06
N SER A 938 19.86 -5.77 -21.50
CA SER A 938 20.61 -5.65 -20.24
C SER A 938 20.28 -4.35 -19.50
N VAL A 939 20.55 -4.31 -18.19
CA VAL A 939 20.41 -3.10 -17.35
C VAL A 939 21.25 -1.94 -17.90
N ALA A 940 22.40 -2.23 -18.52
CA ALA A 940 23.33 -1.22 -19.02
C ALA A 940 22.77 -0.35 -20.17
N GLU A 941 21.66 -0.76 -20.80
CA GLU A 941 20.97 0.07 -21.80
C GLU A 941 20.25 1.28 -21.16
N LEU A 942 20.12 1.30 -19.84
CA LEU A 942 19.54 2.39 -19.06
C LEU A 942 20.63 3.36 -18.57
N GLU A 943 21.02 4.29 -19.43
CA GLU A 943 22.11 5.24 -19.18
C GLU A 943 21.70 6.41 -18.24
N ARG A 944 20.42 6.75 -18.19
CA ARG A 944 19.86 7.86 -17.39
C ARG A 944 18.43 7.59 -16.95
N GLU A 945 17.93 8.38 -16.00
CA GLU A 945 16.51 8.37 -15.65
C GLU A 945 15.66 8.91 -16.81
N VAL A 946 14.53 8.24 -17.08
CA VAL A 946 13.51 8.70 -18.02
C VAL A 946 12.25 9.04 -17.23
N PHE A 947 12.00 10.32 -17.04
CA PHE A 947 10.98 10.84 -16.14
C PHE A 947 9.59 10.90 -16.80
N GLY A 948 9.02 9.73 -17.11
CA GLY A 948 7.74 9.61 -17.80
C GLY A 948 7.13 8.22 -17.72
N PRO A 949 6.02 7.95 -18.44
CA PRO A 949 5.26 6.70 -18.34
C PRO A 949 5.91 5.59 -19.20
N VAL A 950 7.19 5.29 -18.94
CA VAL A 950 7.98 4.29 -19.66
C VAL A 950 8.49 3.25 -18.69
N LEU A 951 7.98 2.03 -18.83
CA LEU A 951 8.44 0.87 -18.09
C LEU A 951 9.42 0.06 -18.94
N HIS A 952 10.61 -0.19 -18.41
CA HIS A 952 11.57 -1.11 -19.02
C HIS A 952 11.46 -2.47 -18.37
N VAL A 953 11.64 -3.54 -19.15
CA VAL A 953 11.54 -4.92 -18.68
C VAL A 953 12.81 -5.68 -19.03
N LEU A 954 13.39 -6.32 -18.03
CA LEU A 954 14.48 -7.27 -18.17
C LEU A 954 14.01 -8.65 -17.71
N ARG A 955 14.28 -9.67 -18.52
CA ARG A 955 14.10 -11.07 -18.12
C ARG A 955 15.37 -11.57 -17.46
N TYR A 956 15.25 -12.32 -16.36
CA TYR A 956 16.41 -12.93 -15.71
C TYR A 956 16.17 -14.41 -15.38
N PRO A 957 17.18 -15.28 -15.54
CA PRO A 957 17.15 -16.65 -15.01
C PRO A 957 17.22 -16.67 -13.47
N ARG A 958 16.48 -17.57 -12.81
CA ARG A 958 16.40 -17.62 -11.33
C ARG A 958 17.75 -17.73 -10.61
N ASP A 959 18.70 -18.46 -11.18
CA ASP A 959 20.07 -18.65 -10.68
C ASP A 959 20.96 -17.41 -10.87
N ARG A 960 20.52 -16.44 -11.68
CA ARG A 960 21.20 -15.16 -11.94
C ARG A 960 20.59 -13.99 -11.19
N LEU A 961 19.76 -14.23 -10.17
CA LEU A 961 19.19 -13.17 -9.34
C LEU A 961 20.29 -12.27 -8.73
N ALA A 962 21.32 -12.85 -8.12
CA ALA A 962 22.42 -12.10 -7.52
C ALA A 962 23.11 -11.17 -8.53
N GLN A 963 23.44 -11.69 -9.71
CA GLN A 963 24.04 -10.92 -10.81
C GLN A 963 23.11 -9.78 -11.28
N THR A 964 21.80 -10.02 -11.33
CA THR A 964 20.81 -9.00 -11.70
C THR A 964 20.76 -7.88 -10.66
N LEU A 965 20.82 -8.21 -9.37
CA LEU A 965 20.88 -7.24 -8.27
C LEU A 965 22.18 -6.42 -8.31
N GLU A 966 23.32 -7.05 -8.62
CA GLU A 966 24.59 -6.35 -8.84
C GLU A 966 24.50 -5.35 -10.00
N GLN A 967 23.85 -5.73 -11.10
CA GLN A 967 23.63 -4.85 -12.25
C GLN A 967 22.71 -3.66 -11.91
N ILE A 968 21.67 -3.88 -11.11
CA ILE A 968 20.79 -2.80 -10.60
C ILE A 968 21.61 -1.82 -9.75
N ASN A 969 22.39 -2.33 -8.80
CA ASN A 969 23.25 -1.51 -7.93
C ASN A 969 24.32 -0.75 -8.75
N ALA A 970 24.84 -1.35 -9.82
CA ALA A 970 25.84 -0.74 -10.70
C ALA A 970 25.33 0.47 -11.48
N THR A 971 24.01 0.71 -11.53
CA THR A 971 23.46 1.98 -12.07
C THR A 971 23.89 3.19 -11.25
N GLY A 972 24.31 2.98 -9.99
CA GLY A 972 24.71 4.02 -9.05
C GLY A 972 23.54 4.76 -8.39
N PHE A 973 22.29 4.52 -8.84
CA PHE A 973 21.09 5.00 -8.18
C PHE A 973 20.68 4.05 -7.04
N GLY A 974 19.89 4.57 -6.10
CA GLY A 974 19.51 3.84 -4.90
C GLY A 974 18.32 4.47 -4.18
N LEU A 975 17.23 4.77 -4.90
CA LEU A 975 16.05 5.40 -4.32
C LEU A 975 15.01 4.38 -3.84
N THR A 976 14.26 3.75 -4.76
CA THR A 976 13.29 2.71 -4.41
C THR A 976 13.62 1.39 -5.11
N GLN A 977 13.43 0.29 -4.38
CA GLN A 977 13.53 -1.06 -4.92
C GLN A 977 12.42 -1.93 -4.32
N GLY A 978 11.83 -2.81 -5.13
CA GLY A 978 10.81 -3.73 -4.63
C GLY A 978 11.05 -5.17 -5.03
N VAL A 979 10.32 -6.07 -4.37
CA VAL A 979 10.25 -7.48 -4.70
C VAL A 979 8.82 -8.02 -4.55
N HIS A 980 8.35 -8.77 -5.54
CA HIS A 980 7.20 -9.65 -5.41
C HIS A 980 7.67 -11.11 -5.37
N THR A 981 7.46 -11.76 -4.23
CA THR A 981 7.80 -13.16 -3.97
C THR A 981 7.06 -13.65 -2.72
N ARG A 982 6.83 -14.96 -2.63
CA ARG A 982 6.32 -15.65 -1.43
C ARG A 982 7.42 -16.39 -0.65
N ILE A 983 8.67 -16.26 -1.08
CA ILE A 983 9.82 -16.98 -0.54
C ILE A 983 10.65 -16.03 0.30
N ASP A 984 10.76 -16.30 1.60
CA ASP A 984 11.47 -15.41 2.53
C ASP A 984 12.97 -15.37 2.22
N GLU A 985 13.57 -16.49 1.81
CA GLU A 985 14.95 -16.55 1.27
C GLU A 985 15.18 -15.52 0.15
N THR A 986 14.22 -15.39 -0.78
CA THR A 986 14.33 -14.44 -1.91
C THR A 986 14.18 -13.00 -1.42
N VAL A 987 13.25 -12.74 -0.49
CA VAL A 987 13.14 -11.42 0.16
C VAL A 987 14.45 -11.06 0.86
N ALA A 988 15.02 -11.98 1.63
CA ALA A 988 16.26 -11.77 2.35
C ALA A 988 17.44 -11.49 1.43
N GLN A 989 17.55 -12.24 0.32
CA GLN A 989 18.58 -12.00 -0.69
C GLN A 989 18.44 -10.63 -1.35
N VAL A 990 17.23 -10.24 -1.79
CA VAL A 990 17.00 -8.95 -2.44
C VAL A 990 17.26 -7.81 -1.47
N VAL A 991 16.68 -7.86 -0.26
CA VAL A 991 16.83 -6.81 0.77
C VAL A 991 18.27 -6.72 1.25
N GLY A 992 18.96 -7.84 1.45
CA GLY A 992 20.35 -7.86 1.93
C GLY A 992 21.39 -7.40 0.90
N MET A 993 21.08 -7.50 -0.40
CA MET A 993 21.95 -7.04 -1.48
C MET A 993 21.58 -5.65 -2.02
N ALA A 994 20.38 -5.14 -1.72
CA ALA A 994 19.90 -3.86 -2.23
C ALA A 994 20.78 -2.70 -1.75
N ARG A 995 21.11 -1.80 -2.68
CA ARG A 995 21.69 -0.49 -2.40
C ARG A 995 20.66 0.59 -2.69
N ALA A 996 19.58 0.59 -1.92
CA ALA A 996 18.45 1.49 -2.09
C ALA A 996 17.88 1.94 -0.75
N GLY A 997 17.45 3.20 -0.67
CA GLY A 997 16.96 3.78 0.58
C GLY A 997 15.57 3.29 0.99
N ASN A 998 14.68 2.97 0.04
CA ASN A 998 13.31 2.52 0.34
C ASN A 998 13.02 1.17 -0.32
N LEU A 999 12.72 0.16 0.50
CA LEU A 999 12.46 -1.21 0.07
C LEU A 999 10.99 -1.59 0.28
N TYR A 1000 10.39 -2.22 -0.72
CA TYR A 1000 8.96 -2.59 -0.72
C TYR A 1000 8.77 -4.06 -1.08
N VAL A 1001 8.06 -4.81 -0.24
CA VAL A 1001 7.81 -6.25 -0.44
C VAL A 1001 6.32 -6.47 -0.69
N ASN A 1002 5.97 -7.12 -1.80
CA ASN A 1002 4.60 -7.49 -2.18
C ASN A 1002 3.60 -6.31 -2.19
N ARG A 1003 4.06 -5.14 -2.68
CA ARG A 1003 3.26 -3.93 -2.88
C ARG A 1003 3.94 -3.02 -3.92
N ASN A 1004 3.21 -2.02 -4.40
CA ASN A 1004 3.79 -0.93 -5.20
C ASN A 1004 4.93 -0.18 -4.46
N ILE A 1005 5.79 0.47 -5.23
CA ILE A 1005 7.02 1.13 -4.74
C ILE A 1005 6.90 2.68 -4.66
N VAL A 1006 5.68 3.20 -4.71
CA VAL A 1006 5.35 4.63 -4.75
C VAL A 1006 4.51 5.03 -3.53
N GLY A 1007 4.35 6.34 -3.31
CA GLY A 1007 3.46 6.84 -2.24
C GLY A 1007 3.97 6.58 -0.82
N ALA A 1008 5.27 6.80 -0.59
CA ALA A 1008 5.85 6.76 0.75
C ALA A 1008 5.12 7.72 1.69
N VAL A 1009 4.80 7.27 2.90
CA VAL A 1009 4.05 8.04 3.90
C VAL A 1009 5.01 8.60 4.94
N VAL A 1010 4.92 9.91 5.18
CA VAL A 1010 5.75 10.65 6.15
C VAL A 1010 5.69 10.00 7.53
N GLY A 1011 6.85 9.75 8.14
CA GLY A 1011 6.97 9.11 9.45
C GLY A 1011 6.66 7.61 9.49
N VAL A 1012 6.29 7.00 8.36
CA VAL A 1012 6.01 5.56 8.24
C VAL A 1012 7.00 4.88 7.30
N GLN A 1013 7.25 5.46 6.13
CA GLN A 1013 8.35 5.08 5.25
C GLN A 1013 9.21 6.32 4.95
N PRO A 1014 10.06 6.79 5.90
CA PRO A 1014 10.97 7.90 5.66
C PRO A 1014 11.66 7.78 4.29
N PHE A 1015 11.52 8.83 3.48
CA PHE A 1015 11.78 8.75 2.05
C PHE A 1015 13.08 9.44 1.67
N GLY A 1016 13.90 8.77 0.86
CA GLY A 1016 15.18 9.28 0.38
C GLY A 1016 16.13 8.15 0.03
N GLY A 1017 17.02 8.39 -0.91
CA GLY A 1017 17.93 7.37 -1.46
C GLY A 1017 19.37 7.49 -1.00
N GLU A 1018 20.23 6.66 -1.60
CA GLU A 1018 21.68 6.76 -1.52
C GLU A 1018 22.33 6.86 -2.92
N GLY A 1019 23.64 7.09 -2.97
CA GLY A 1019 24.37 7.19 -4.24
C GLY A 1019 23.91 8.38 -5.08
N LEU A 1020 23.60 8.13 -6.36
CA LEU A 1020 23.11 9.16 -7.30
C LEU A 1020 21.69 9.65 -6.98
N SER A 1021 20.99 8.99 -6.06
CA SER A 1021 19.60 9.29 -5.68
C SER A 1021 19.47 10.26 -4.52
N GLY A 1022 20.56 10.54 -3.80
CA GLY A 1022 20.57 11.66 -2.86
C GLY A 1022 21.66 11.58 -1.82
N THR A 1023 21.77 12.67 -1.06
CA THR A 1023 22.70 12.80 0.06
C THR A 1023 22.08 12.32 1.37
N GLY A 1024 20.75 12.26 1.44
CA GLY A 1024 20.02 12.21 2.70
C GLY A 1024 20.25 13.48 3.55
N PRO A 1025 19.76 13.48 4.81
CA PRO A 1025 18.94 12.43 5.42
C PRO A 1025 17.54 12.32 4.80
N LYS A 1026 16.84 11.21 5.07
CA LYS A 1026 15.49 10.95 4.57
C LYS A 1026 14.47 11.99 5.01
N ALA A 1027 13.73 12.55 4.06
CA ALA A 1027 12.58 13.41 4.33
C ALA A 1027 11.49 12.62 5.09
N GLY A 1028 10.83 13.28 6.05
CA GLY A 1028 9.81 12.65 6.87
C GLY A 1028 10.37 11.58 7.81
N GLY A 1029 11.68 11.61 8.06
CA GLY A 1029 12.39 10.74 8.98
C GLY A 1029 13.01 11.48 10.16
N PRO A 1030 13.45 10.73 11.19
CA PRO A 1030 13.87 11.30 12.47
C PRO A 1030 15.18 12.10 12.38
N LEU A 1031 16.00 11.88 11.34
CA LEU A 1031 17.31 12.52 11.20
C LEU A 1031 17.29 13.83 10.39
N TYR A 1032 16.16 14.15 9.75
CA TYR A 1032 16.07 15.25 8.77
C TYR A 1032 16.35 16.62 9.40
N LEU A 1033 15.66 16.94 10.50
CA LEU A 1033 15.80 18.24 11.19
C LEU A 1033 17.22 18.46 11.74
N LEU A 1034 17.92 17.39 12.11
CA LEU A 1034 19.26 17.47 12.71
C LEU A 1034 20.33 17.93 11.72
N ARG A 1035 20.08 17.85 10.41
CA ARG A 1035 20.98 18.37 9.37
C ARG A 1035 20.83 19.87 9.16
N LEU A 1036 19.77 20.46 9.71
CA LEU A 1036 19.43 21.88 9.60
C LEU A 1036 19.88 22.70 10.81
N LEU A 1037 20.83 22.17 11.57
CA LEU A 1037 21.40 22.76 12.77
C LEU A 1037 22.91 22.96 12.59
N ALA A 1038 23.41 24.12 13.01
CA ALA A 1038 24.83 24.38 13.15
C ALA A 1038 25.44 23.67 14.38
N ARG A 1039 24.62 23.45 15.42
CA ARG A 1039 25.02 22.74 16.63
C ARG A 1039 23.85 21.93 17.19
N ARG A 1040 24.14 20.72 17.68
CA ARG A 1040 23.19 19.82 18.33
C ARG A 1040 23.86 19.03 19.46
N PRO A 1041 23.12 18.48 20.44
CA PRO A 1041 23.66 17.56 21.43
C PRO A 1041 24.24 16.28 20.79
N PRO A 1042 25.34 15.72 21.30
CA PRO A 1042 25.90 14.45 20.78
C PRO A 1042 24.89 13.29 20.67
N PRO A 1043 23.99 13.02 21.64
CA PRO A 1043 23.08 11.88 21.55
C PRO A 1043 21.83 12.15 20.69
N ALA A 1044 21.73 13.30 20.01
CA ALA A 1044 20.50 13.72 19.33
C ALA A 1044 20.05 12.72 18.25
N ALA A 1045 20.97 12.20 17.44
CA ALA A 1045 20.65 11.24 16.39
C ALA A 1045 20.11 9.92 16.96
N ARG A 1046 20.80 9.35 17.96
CA ARG A 1046 20.38 8.12 18.63
C ARG A 1046 19.00 8.28 19.29
N ARG A 1047 18.74 9.40 19.97
CA ARG A 1047 17.43 9.70 20.57
C ARG A 1047 16.34 9.80 19.52
N ALA A 1048 16.57 10.52 18.43
CA ALA A 1048 15.58 10.67 17.37
C ALA A 1048 15.18 9.32 16.76
N VAL A 1049 16.15 8.43 16.51
CA VAL A 1049 15.88 7.06 16.03
C VAL A 1049 15.11 6.25 17.07
N ALA A 1050 15.55 6.26 18.33
CA ALA A 1050 14.88 5.52 19.40
C ALA A 1050 13.43 5.95 19.62
N HIS A 1051 13.11 7.23 19.42
CA HIS A 1051 11.75 7.75 19.54
C HIS A 1051 10.87 7.52 18.30
N SER A 1052 11.45 7.15 17.16
CA SER A 1052 10.70 6.96 15.90
C SER A 1052 9.85 5.70 15.90
N GLY A 1053 10.25 4.65 16.63
CA GLY A 1053 9.57 3.37 16.66
C GLY A 1053 10.17 2.39 17.66
N ALA A 1054 9.39 1.37 18.02
CA ALA A 1054 9.82 0.34 18.96
C ALA A 1054 10.87 -0.59 18.30
N PRO A 1055 11.90 -1.06 19.02
CA PRO A 1055 12.79 -2.09 18.52
C PRO A 1055 11.99 -3.32 18.04
N ALA A 1056 12.33 -3.83 16.86
CA ALA A 1056 11.60 -4.89 16.19
C ALA A 1056 12.55 -5.85 15.47
N ARG A 1057 12.01 -7.03 15.10
CA ARG A 1057 12.66 -7.94 14.16
C ARG A 1057 11.87 -7.96 12.86
N PRO A 1058 12.54 -8.02 11.70
CA PRO A 1058 11.84 -8.20 10.43
C PRO A 1058 10.98 -9.47 10.47
N PRO A 1059 9.73 -9.44 9.96
CA PRO A 1059 8.87 -10.61 9.91
C PRO A 1059 9.25 -11.57 8.76
N VAL A 1060 10.53 -11.59 8.35
CA VAL A 1060 11.06 -12.30 7.19
C VAL A 1060 12.29 -13.08 7.63
N ARG A 1061 12.28 -14.39 7.34
CA ARG A 1061 13.38 -15.28 7.66
C ARG A 1061 14.68 -14.84 6.98
N GLY A 1062 15.80 -14.89 7.72
CA GLY A 1062 17.13 -14.58 7.17
C GLY A 1062 17.48 -13.09 7.17
N LEU A 1063 16.54 -12.19 7.49
CA LEU A 1063 16.80 -10.76 7.70
C LEU A 1063 17.17 -10.39 9.15
N ASP A 1064 17.14 -11.37 10.06
CA ASP A 1064 17.50 -11.21 11.48
C ASP A 1064 19.01 -11.12 11.73
N HIS A 1065 19.84 -11.45 10.75
CA HIS A 1065 21.28 -11.48 10.92
C HIS A 1065 21.87 -10.07 10.82
N ASP A 1066 22.32 -9.53 11.96
CA ASP A 1066 23.43 -8.59 12.00
C ASP A 1066 24.54 -9.15 11.11
N THR A 1067 24.76 -8.52 9.96
CA THR A 1067 25.71 -8.99 8.94
C THR A 1067 27.08 -9.24 9.56
N ALA A 1068 27.61 -10.43 9.30
CA ALA A 1068 28.85 -10.98 9.83
C ALA A 1068 30.03 -9.98 9.78
N GLY A 1069 30.43 -9.52 10.97
CA GLY A 1069 31.60 -8.68 11.25
C GLY A 1069 31.74 -8.50 12.77
N SER A 1070 32.92 -8.07 13.25
CA SER A 1070 33.05 -7.63 14.65
C SER A 1070 32.07 -6.50 14.93
N SER A 1071 31.30 -6.58 16.02
CA SER A 1071 30.33 -5.54 16.36
C SER A 1071 31.03 -4.17 16.43
N PRO A 1072 30.40 -3.06 15.98
CA PRO A 1072 30.97 -1.71 16.12
C PRO A 1072 31.53 -1.46 17.53
N ALA A 1073 30.82 -1.95 18.56
CA ALA A 1073 31.24 -1.88 19.96
C ALA A 1073 32.56 -2.61 20.24
N GLU A 1074 32.82 -3.77 19.63
CA GLU A 1074 34.05 -4.54 19.81
C GLU A 1074 35.25 -3.85 19.15
N THR A 1075 35.08 -3.34 17.93
CA THR A 1075 36.13 -2.58 17.23
C THR A 1075 36.47 -1.28 17.96
N VAL A 1076 35.47 -0.55 18.46
CA VAL A 1076 35.69 0.66 19.28
C VAL A 1076 36.34 0.30 20.61
N ALA A 1077 35.92 -0.79 21.26
CA ALA A 1077 36.55 -1.26 22.51
C ALA A 1077 38.03 -1.63 22.29
N THR A 1078 38.37 -2.20 21.13
CA THR A 1078 39.76 -2.49 20.74
C THR A 1078 40.58 -1.21 20.62
N LEU A 1079 40.06 -0.18 19.94
CA LEU A 1079 40.71 1.13 19.84
C LEU A 1079 40.86 1.80 21.22
N ARG A 1080 39.81 1.76 22.05
CA ARG A 1080 39.82 2.27 23.43
C ARG A 1080 40.92 1.62 24.27
N THR A 1081 41.02 0.29 24.21
CA THR A 1081 42.01 -0.49 24.97
C THR A 1081 43.42 -0.19 24.51
N TRP A 1082 43.63 -0.11 23.20
CA TRP A 1082 44.91 0.30 22.63
C TRP A 1082 45.28 1.73 23.05
N ALA A 1083 44.33 2.68 22.99
CA ALA A 1083 44.54 4.06 23.40
C ALA A 1083 44.99 4.17 24.86
N GLN A 1084 44.35 3.42 25.77
CA GLN A 1084 44.74 3.35 27.18
C GLN A 1084 46.17 2.79 27.36
N ALA A 1085 46.53 1.74 26.62
CA ALA A 1085 47.87 1.16 26.67
C ALA A 1085 48.95 2.13 26.14
N GLN A 1086 48.58 3.05 25.25
CA GLN A 1086 49.46 4.11 24.74
C GLN A 1086 49.43 5.39 25.58
N GLY A 1087 48.68 5.44 26.69
CA GLY A 1087 48.54 6.63 27.54
C GLY A 1087 47.70 7.76 26.91
N MET A 1088 46.82 7.43 25.96
CA MET A 1088 45.97 8.38 25.24
C MET A 1088 44.57 8.45 25.86
N ASP A 1089 44.47 8.83 27.13
CA ASP A 1089 43.20 8.87 27.88
C ASP A 1089 42.08 9.68 27.21
N PRO A 1090 42.34 10.85 26.60
CA PRO A 1090 41.29 11.58 25.90
C PRO A 1090 40.65 10.76 24.77
N LEU A 1091 41.45 9.99 24.00
CA LEU A 1091 40.95 9.17 22.90
C LEU A 1091 40.08 8.01 23.41
N ALA A 1092 40.46 7.42 24.55
CA ALA A 1092 39.65 6.39 25.20
C ALA A 1092 38.27 6.93 25.63
N VAL A 1093 38.23 8.13 26.20
CA VAL A 1093 36.96 8.81 26.55
C VAL A 1093 36.14 9.13 25.29
N HIS A 1094 36.81 9.56 24.22
CA HIS A 1094 36.14 9.84 22.95
C HIS A 1094 35.52 8.58 22.33
N CYS A 1095 36.18 7.43 22.40
CA CYS A 1095 35.60 6.13 21.99
C CYS A 1095 34.28 5.85 22.73
N ASP A 1096 34.24 6.04 24.05
CA ASP A 1096 33.04 5.83 24.88
C ASP A 1096 31.91 6.82 24.50
N GLN A 1097 32.27 8.05 24.13
CA GLN A 1097 31.31 9.05 23.64
C GLN A 1097 30.73 8.70 22.27
N MET A 1098 31.57 8.26 21.32
CA MET A 1098 31.12 7.93 19.97
C MET A 1098 30.20 6.71 19.95
N ILE A 1099 30.54 5.65 20.69
CA ILE A 1099 29.67 4.46 20.74
C ILE A 1099 28.35 4.75 21.45
N SER A 1100 28.34 5.61 22.48
CA SER A 1100 27.11 5.97 23.19
C SER A 1100 26.21 6.92 22.39
N ALA A 1101 26.78 7.71 21.47
CA ALA A 1101 26.04 8.62 20.59
C ALA A 1101 25.57 7.96 19.27
N SER A 1102 26.11 6.79 18.91
CA SER A 1102 25.82 6.12 17.64
C SER A 1102 24.33 5.79 17.48
N PRO A 1103 23.69 6.20 16.35
CA PRO A 1103 22.32 5.83 16.04
C PRO A 1103 22.20 4.48 15.32
N VAL A 1104 23.34 3.85 14.97
CA VAL A 1104 23.37 2.55 14.29
C VAL A 1104 22.89 1.47 15.25
N GLY A 1105 22.02 0.58 14.76
CA GLY A 1105 21.42 -0.46 15.56
C GLY A 1105 20.43 -1.30 14.77
N GLY A 1106 19.66 -2.13 15.48
CA GLY A 1106 18.67 -3.01 14.89
C GLY A 1106 17.45 -2.29 14.30
N TRP A 1107 16.51 -3.06 13.80
CA TRP A 1107 15.29 -2.56 13.17
C TRP A 1107 14.34 -1.92 14.19
N HIS A 1108 13.64 -0.87 13.76
CA HIS A 1108 12.57 -0.19 14.49
C HIS A 1108 11.26 -0.32 13.72
N ALA A 1109 10.20 -0.78 14.38
CA ALA A 1109 8.85 -0.78 13.82
C ALA A 1109 8.22 0.61 13.97
N LEU A 1110 7.90 1.22 12.83
CA LEU A 1110 7.22 2.51 12.76
C LEU A 1110 5.70 2.32 12.81
N PRO A 1111 4.95 3.12 13.59
CA PRO A 1111 3.49 3.09 13.60
C PRO A 1111 2.91 3.31 12.19
N GLY A 1112 1.91 2.50 11.80
CA GLY A 1112 1.35 2.55 10.46
C GLY A 1112 0.05 1.75 10.34
N PRO A 1113 -0.48 1.61 9.12
CA PRO A 1113 -1.73 0.90 8.86
C PRO A 1113 -1.61 -0.60 9.16
N THR A 1114 -2.74 -1.20 9.54
CA THR A 1114 -2.89 -2.65 9.67
C THR A 1114 -2.59 -3.35 8.34
N GLY A 1115 -2.03 -4.56 8.41
CA GLY A 1115 -1.66 -5.34 7.23
C GLY A 1115 -0.41 -4.84 6.51
N GLU A 1116 0.44 -4.08 7.20
CA GLU A 1116 1.78 -3.67 6.78
C GLU A 1116 2.75 -3.71 7.95
N ALA A 1117 3.98 -4.16 7.71
CA ALA A 1117 5.09 -4.01 8.63
C ALA A 1117 6.04 -2.94 8.07
N ASN A 1118 6.14 -1.81 8.76
CA ASN A 1118 6.98 -0.68 8.35
C ASN A 1118 8.20 -0.62 9.26
N LEU A 1119 9.37 -0.88 8.69
CA LEU A 1119 10.61 -1.01 9.45
C LEU A 1119 11.61 0.07 9.02
N TYR A 1120 12.34 0.58 9.99
CA TYR A 1120 13.40 1.55 9.79
C TYR A 1120 14.68 1.06 10.49
N ALA A 1121 15.80 1.14 9.78
CA ALA A 1121 17.12 0.84 10.32
C ALA A 1121 18.12 1.89 9.85
N VAL A 1122 19.13 2.16 10.66
CA VAL A 1122 20.27 2.99 10.30
C VAL A 1122 21.45 2.09 10.05
N GLN A 1123 21.93 2.08 8.81
CA GLN A 1123 23.08 1.27 8.39
C GLN A 1123 24.30 2.16 8.18
N ALA A 1124 25.47 1.54 8.32
CA ALA A 1124 26.75 2.20 8.10
C ALA A 1124 26.98 2.48 6.60
N HIS A 1125 27.58 3.62 6.28
CA HIS A 1125 28.22 3.76 4.98
C HIS A 1125 29.41 2.79 4.88
N PRO A 1126 29.67 2.17 3.72
CA PRO A 1126 30.78 1.24 3.57
C PRO A 1126 32.16 1.83 3.94
N ALA A 1127 32.44 3.06 3.51
CA ALA A 1127 33.75 3.67 3.73
C ALA A 1127 33.71 5.20 3.91
N VAL A 1128 34.57 5.71 4.80
CA VAL A 1128 34.71 7.13 5.12
C VAL A 1128 36.16 7.57 4.94
N LEU A 1129 36.40 8.64 4.18
CA LEU A 1129 37.73 9.23 4.01
C LEU A 1129 38.07 10.09 5.24
N CYS A 1130 39.21 9.83 5.85
CA CYS A 1130 39.70 10.54 7.03
C CYS A 1130 40.95 11.36 6.68
N LEU A 1131 40.81 12.68 6.73
CA LEU A 1131 41.87 13.66 6.47
C LEU A 1131 42.19 14.44 7.75
N ALA A 1132 43.44 14.38 8.20
CA ALA A 1132 43.94 15.12 9.36
C ALA A 1132 45.46 15.27 9.26
N ASP A 1133 46.02 16.37 9.76
CA ASP A 1133 47.46 16.62 9.70
C ASP A 1133 48.25 15.90 10.81
N ASP A 1134 47.60 15.59 11.94
CA ASP A 1134 48.20 14.84 13.04
C ASP A 1134 47.53 13.48 13.33
N ASP A 1135 48.25 12.64 14.08
CA ASP A 1135 47.80 11.29 14.43
C ASP A 1135 46.61 11.29 15.40
N ALA A 1136 46.50 12.28 16.30
CA ALA A 1136 45.49 12.29 17.36
C ALA A 1136 44.10 12.55 16.79
N ASP A 1137 43.97 13.56 15.94
CA ASP A 1137 42.75 13.92 15.23
C ASP A 1137 42.31 12.80 14.26
N ARG A 1138 43.28 12.14 13.62
CA ARG A 1138 43.03 10.98 12.76
C ARG A 1138 42.48 9.78 13.54
N LEU A 1139 43.00 9.54 14.74
CA LEU A 1139 42.49 8.49 15.62
C LEU A 1139 41.10 8.83 16.18
N ALA A 1140 40.80 10.11 16.42
CA ALA A 1140 39.46 10.56 16.77
C ALA A 1140 38.46 10.31 15.61
N GLN A 1141 38.84 10.64 14.37
CA GLN A 1141 38.04 10.28 13.19
C GLN A 1141 37.82 8.77 13.08
N LEU A 1142 38.86 7.96 13.35
CA LEU A 1142 38.74 6.51 13.37
C LEU A 1142 37.74 6.03 14.42
N ALA A 1143 37.73 6.60 15.62
CA ALA A 1143 36.75 6.27 16.65
C ALA A 1143 35.30 6.52 16.19
N ALA A 1144 35.04 7.67 15.54
CA ALA A 1144 33.73 7.98 14.98
C ALA A 1144 33.33 7.01 13.86
N VAL A 1145 34.25 6.69 12.95
CA VAL A 1145 34.03 5.75 11.83
C VAL A 1145 33.75 4.33 12.33
N LEU A 1146 34.51 3.85 13.30
CA LEU A 1146 34.30 2.52 13.89
C LEU A 1146 33.00 2.45 14.71
N ALA A 1147 32.59 3.53 15.39
CA ALA A 1147 31.38 3.56 16.20
C ALA A 1147 30.08 3.40 15.40
N VAL A 1148 30.12 3.70 14.10
CA VAL A 1148 29.00 3.45 13.17
C VAL A 1148 29.18 2.19 12.34
N GLY A 1149 30.31 1.47 12.48
CA GLY A 1149 30.59 0.23 11.72
C GLY A 1149 31.14 0.45 10.31
N SER A 1150 31.62 1.65 10.00
CA SER A 1150 32.23 1.97 8.70
C SER A 1150 33.73 1.65 8.68
N ARG A 1151 34.31 1.53 7.48
CA ARG A 1151 35.77 1.44 7.29
C ARG A 1151 36.38 2.80 7.04
N ALA A 1152 37.59 3.04 7.53
CA ALA A 1152 38.31 4.29 7.28
C ALA A 1152 39.18 4.17 6.01
N VAL A 1153 39.24 5.24 5.21
CA VAL A 1153 40.19 5.38 4.10
C VAL A 1153 41.19 6.45 4.49
N TRP A 1154 42.47 6.10 4.51
CA TRP A 1154 43.56 6.96 4.91
C TRP A 1154 44.54 7.20 3.75
N PRO A 1155 45.10 8.40 3.61
CA PRO A 1155 46.21 8.65 2.70
C PRO A 1155 47.45 7.76 2.99
N LEU A 1156 48.14 7.29 1.95
CA LEU A 1156 49.25 6.32 2.03
C LEU A 1156 50.38 6.75 2.99
N GLN A 1157 50.63 8.05 3.12
CA GLN A 1157 51.65 8.59 4.02
C GLN A 1157 51.42 8.24 5.50
N THR A 1158 50.23 7.79 5.90
CA THR A 1158 49.93 7.44 7.29
C THR A 1158 50.14 5.96 7.61
N ARG A 1159 50.83 5.25 6.73
CA ARG A 1159 51.28 3.87 6.97
C ARG A 1159 52.01 3.68 8.31
N PRO A 1160 52.91 4.59 8.76
CA PRO A 1160 53.58 4.42 10.05
C PRO A 1160 52.61 4.38 11.25
N LEU A 1161 51.55 5.19 11.23
CA LEU A 1161 50.49 5.13 12.27
C LEU A 1161 49.70 3.82 12.17
N LEU A 1162 49.34 3.39 10.96
CA LEU A 1162 48.63 2.13 10.74
C LEU A 1162 49.41 0.93 11.30
N GLU A 1163 50.73 0.90 11.11
CA GLU A 1163 51.58 -0.20 11.59
C GLU A 1163 51.64 -0.32 13.12
N ARG A 1164 51.40 0.78 13.85
CA ARG A 1164 51.30 0.81 15.32
C ARG A 1164 49.96 0.27 15.86
N LEU A 1165 48.93 0.17 15.01
CA LEU A 1165 47.60 -0.30 15.44
C LEU A 1165 47.53 -1.84 15.53
N PRO A 1166 46.67 -2.38 16.42
CA PRO A 1166 46.39 -3.82 16.48
C PRO A 1166 45.86 -4.36 15.15
N PRO A 1167 46.14 -5.63 14.79
CA PRO A 1167 45.70 -6.23 13.54
C PRO A 1167 44.20 -6.04 13.23
N ALA A 1168 43.34 -6.23 14.22
CA ALA A 1168 41.89 -6.07 14.08
C ALA A 1168 41.46 -4.65 13.65
N LEU A 1169 42.20 -3.61 14.03
CA LEU A 1169 41.94 -2.24 13.59
C LEU A 1169 42.52 -1.97 12.20
N ARG A 1170 43.64 -2.62 11.85
CA ARG A 1170 44.26 -2.45 10.52
C ARG A 1170 43.35 -2.97 9.39
N GLU A 1171 42.59 -4.03 9.64
CA GLU A 1171 41.61 -4.57 8.68
C GLU A 1171 40.47 -3.58 8.35
N GLN A 1172 40.17 -2.68 9.30
CA GLN A 1172 39.16 -1.63 9.16
C GLN A 1172 39.67 -0.37 8.44
N ILE A 1173 40.95 -0.34 8.04
CA ILE A 1173 41.57 0.82 7.40
C ILE A 1173 42.13 0.44 6.03
N ALA A 1174 41.73 1.18 5.00
CA ALA A 1174 42.32 1.10 3.66
C ALA A 1174 43.26 2.28 3.42
N LEU A 1175 44.42 2.04 2.78
CA LEU A 1175 45.33 3.10 2.35
C LEU A 1175 45.09 3.50 0.89
N ALA A 1176 45.01 4.79 0.63
CA ALA A 1176 44.86 5.37 -0.71
C ALA A 1176 46.11 6.21 -1.06
N GLN A 1177 46.74 5.91 -2.20
CA GLN A 1177 47.89 6.70 -2.69
C GLN A 1177 47.47 8.12 -3.08
N ASP A 1178 46.35 8.22 -3.78
CA ASP A 1178 45.68 9.48 -4.10
C ASP A 1178 44.17 9.24 -3.99
N TRP A 1179 43.56 9.82 -2.96
CA TRP A 1179 42.13 9.67 -2.70
C TRP A 1179 41.25 10.35 -3.75
N GLN A 1180 41.81 11.27 -4.55
CA GLN A 1180 41.07 11.98 -5.59
C GLN A 1180 40.79 11.07 -6.80
N GLN A 1181 41.52 9.96 -6.95
CA GLN A 1181 41.28 8.98 -8.01
C GLN A 1181 39.91 8.31 -7.88
N THR A 1182 39.21 8.17 -9.01
CA THR A 1182 37.85 7.61 -9.06
C THR A 1182 37.76 6.16 -8.61
N SER A 1183 38.89 5.43 -8.61
CA SER A 1183 39.01 4.05 -8.13
C SER A 1183 39.00 3.93 -6.60
N VAL A 1184 39.22 5.01 -5.85
CA VAL A 1184 39.17 5.00 -4.39
C VAL A 1184 37.73 5.24 -3.94
N HIS A 1185 37.11 4.27 -3.28
CA HIS A 1185 35.70 4.35 -2.89
C HIS A 1185 35.53 4.88 -1.45
N PHE A 1186 34.64 5.86 -1.28
CA PHE A 1186 34.18 6.39 0.01
C PHE A 1186 32.88 7.17 -0.20
N ASP A 1187 32.04 7.23 0.84
CA ASP A 1187 30.69 7.80 0.78
C ASP A 1187 30.56 9.08 1.63
N ALA A 1188 31.51 9.31 2.54
CA ALA A 1188 31.61 10.52 3.35
C ALA A 1188 33.07 10.90 3.60
N VAL A 1189 33.31 12.16 3.96
CA VAL A 1189 34.63 12.68 4.33
C VAL A 1189 34.58 13.37 5.69
N LEU A 1190 35.49 12.99 6.58
CA LEU A 1190 35.82 13.73 7.79
C LEU A 1190 37.17 14.42 7.60
N GLN A 1191 37.22 15.73 7.85
CA GLN A 1191 38.45 16.50 7.73
C GLN A 1191 38.70 17.39 8.95
N HIS A 1192 39.80 17.16 9.65
CA HIS A 1192 40.38 18.16 10.55
C HIS A 1192 41.27 19.08 9.72
N GLY A 1193 41.00 20.38 9.73
CA GLY A 1193 41.79 21.33 8.93
C GLY A 1193 41.24 22.75 8.97
N ASP A 1194 42.01 23.69 8.41
CA ASP A 1194 41.59 25.08 8.29
C ASP A 1194 40.60 25.30 7.14
N ALA A 1195 40.11 26.54 7.00
CA ALA A 1195 39.18 26.91 5.95
C ALA A 1195 39.73 26.66 4.53
N THR A 1196 41.03 26.86 4.32
CA THR A 1196 41.68 26.66 3.02
C THR A 1196 41.68 25.18 2.64
N ALA A 1197 42.03 24.32 3.60
CA ALA A 1197 42.05 22.89 3.43
C ALA A 1197 40.64 22.32 3.16
N LEU A 1198 39.61 22.82 3.88
CA LEU A 1198 38.23 22.42 3.65
C LEU A 1198 37.72 22.83 2.26
N LEU A 1199 38.02 24.05 1.82
CA LEU A 1199 37.65 24.51 0.47
C LEU A 1199 38.35 23.71 -0.63
N HIS A 1200 39.63 23.38 -0.44
CA HIS A 1200 40.36 22.53 -1.38
C HIS A 1200 39.72 21.14 -1.51
N THR A 1201 39.42 20.49 -0.38
CA THR A 1201 38.74 19.19 -0.37
C THR A 1201 37.35 19.28 -0.99
N ALA A 1202 36.56 20.29 -0.63
CA ALA A 1202 35.22 20.50 -1.20
C ALA A 1202 35.28 20.67 -2.73
N ALA A 1203 36.26 21.42 -3.24
CA ALA A 1203 36.46 21.61 -4.68
C ALA A 1203 36.84 20.29 -5.37
N ALA A 1204 37.73 19.49 -4.78
CA ALA A 1204 38.10 18.18 -5.29
C ALA A 1204 36.91 17.20 -5.31
N LEU A 1205 36.12 17.16 -4.24
CA LEU A 1205 34.89 16.34 -4.17
C LEU A 1205 33.85 16.76 -5.22
N ALA A 1206 33.65 18.06 -5.44
CA ALA A 1206 32.73 18.56 -6.45
C ALA A 1206 33.20 18.29 -7.90
N GLY A 1207 34.51 18.09 -8.10
CA GLY A 1207 35.10 17.66 -9.37
C GLY A 1207 34.98 16.15 -9.62
N ARG A 1208 34.76 15.35 -8.59
CA ARG A 1208 34.68 13.89 -8.67
C ARG A 1208 33.37 13.42 -9.33
N PRO A 1209 33.39 12.50 -10.31
CA PRO A 1209 32.17 11.94 -10.90
C PRO A 1209 31.40 11.07 -9.90
N GLY A 1210 30.12 10.81 -10.18
CA GLY A 1210 29.28 9.92 -9.37
C GLY A 1210 28.44 10.65 -8.29
N PRO A 1211 28.23 10.05 -7.10
CA PRO A 1211 27.36 10.60 -6.06
C PRO A 1211 27.95 11.87 -5.44
N ILE A 1212 27.07 12.67 -4.80
CA ILE A 1212 27.49 13.81 -3.98
C ILE A 1212 27.98 13.27 -2.65
N VAL A 1213 29.28 13.36 -2.42
CA VAL A 1213 29.91 12.95 -1.15
C VAL A 1213 29.86 14.11 -0.16
N GLY A 1214 29.34 13.85 1.04
CA GLY A 1214 29.29 14.82 2.13
C GLY A 1214 30.66 15.07 2.76
N LEU A 1215 30.97 16.34 3.04
CA LEU A 1215 32.15 16.77 3.79
C LEU A 1215 31.74 17.32 5.16
N THR A 1216 32.32 16.79 6.22
CA THR A 1216 32.23 17.33 7.58
C THR A 1216 33.59 17.88 7.99
N GLY A 1217 33.63 19.18 8.29
CA GLY A 1217 34.85 19.86 8.75
C GLY A 1217 34.94 19.88 10.28
N LEU A 1218 36.14 19.67 10.78
CA LEU A 1218 36.49 19.70 12.20
C LEU A 1218 37.68 20.66 12.37
N VAL A 1219 37.68 21.41 13.47
CA VAL A 1219 38.83 22.25 13.81
C VAL A 1219 39.93 21.35 14.38
N PRO A 1220 41.21 21.54 14.04
CA PRO A 1220 42.29 20.74 14.62
C PRO A 1220 42.22 20.70 16.15
N GLY A 1221 42.26 19.50 16.74
CA GLY A 1221 42.09 19.24 18.17
C GLY A 1221 40.63 19.22 18.67
N ASP A 1222 39.63 19.43 17.82
CA ASP A 1222 38.20 19.36 18.17
C ASP A 1222 37.57 18.02 17.74
N TRP A 1223 37.41 17.11 18.71
CA TRP A 1223 36.89 15.76 18.45
C TRP A 1223 35.35 15.67 18.52
N ARG A 1224 34.62 16.79 18.43
CA ARG A 1224 33.15 16.77 18.41
C ARG A 1224 32.65 16.48 17.00
N VAL A 1225 32.52 15.19 16.67
CA VAL A 1225 32.04 14.67 15.37
C VAL A 1225 30.52 14.47 15.36
#